data_AF-A0A971Y860-F1
#
_entry.id   AF-A0A971Y860-F1
#
_cell.length_a   1.000
_cell.length_b   1.000
_cell.length_c   1.000
_cell.angle_alpha   90.00
_cell.angle_beta   90.00
_cell.angle_gamma   90.00
#
_symmetry.space_group_name_H-M   'P 1'
#
loop_
_entity.id
_entity.type
_entity.pdbx_description
1 polymer ?
#
loop_
_entity_poly.entity_id
_entity_poly.type
_entity_poly.pdbx_seq_one_letter_code
_entity_poly.pdbx_strand_id
1 'polypeptide(L)'
;MLNEYLYDHLGRSYPRKNQYLAELWKLEDAYKKEPTTVLKEKISDFKKAKDNHPYNLALKEFEIKEKAYLNEKKQLLLEEEKRHPNFSPDILKLIIEEKSAMLDQNFYASYENLSYDALYGLDNAKARLRILPEVIRRLSEIEEDIKLISEKEVTSFIENKDSSTIVEDKIHLEKALKDLKEKKSEGLISEKALTNRRKELKKEYKYKQQVKKLDDPLLRKQEELRSKKFERENFLKTSKRLLKDDLADVRRNTPVEVYAEKKYLPWLTLPFPGLGQLILGQKTKAMLFLIATLFIYFAAIPYALGFGNYQGQGISGLISLATSGKRTDRSIIFMIEGIIALTLLTISLITYIFSFLDVRKVEKQMVEGQRPRNWFETKSALLEEGFPYLVSLPALFVIVFIVLVPIMTTILLSFTNMGPKTQSKFPWVGLSNYKMLLAGQGLVGSVFWKISLWTIIWTLGATTLAITLGFLLALLAHNPRIKGKGFLRIIYILPWAVPAFITIMFFSIMFSTGGELNMILSKLLGRSVDVKNSMVWTRLVLILLQGWLGSSYIFLLSTGVLQAIPEDLYEAAEIDGANSWQKMLRITLPIVLFQTAPLLVNQYTFNFNNFSIIYLFNGGGPFSPLEYGNLAGSSDILISYIYKLTINNQYQSIGAAVSIVISVGLMFIAFLGYKNTKAFKEERL
;
A
#
# COMPACT_ATOMS: atom_id res chain seq x y z
N MET A 1 11.11 -29.55 20.95
CA MET A 1 12.21 -30.33 21.57
C MET A 1 13.36 -29.37 21.77
N LEU A 2 14.17 -29.56 22.81
CA LEU A 2 15.39 -28.78 22.99
C LEU A 2 16.37 -29.14 21.85
N ASN A 3 17.09 -28.16 21.34
CA ASN A 3 18.18 -28.37 20.36
C ASN A 3 19.52 -28.45 21.10
N GLU A 4 20.50 -29.18 20.58
CA GLU A 4 21.88 -29.21 21.10
C GLU A 4 22.51 -27.81 21.10
N TYR A 5 22.35 -27.12 19.97
CA TYR A 5 22.85 -25.78 19.72
C TYR A 5 21.71 -24.76 19.68
N LEU A 6 22.04 -23.54 20.03
CA LEU A 6 21.25 -22.35 19.78
C LEU A 6 21.71 -21.72 18.46
N TYR A 7 20.81 -21.01 17.80
CA TYR A 7 21.07 -20.33 16.55
C TYR A 7 20.72 -18.86 16.69
N ASP A 8 21.63 -18.00 16.23
CA ASP A 8 21.32 -16.58 16.07
C ASP A 8 20.48 -16.31 14.82
N HIS A 9 20.16 -15.05 14.59
CA HIS A 9 19.44 -14.58 13.41
C HIS A 9 20.16 -14.82 12.06
N LEU A 10 21.47 -15.07 12.08
CA LEU A 10 22.30 -15.37 10.90
C LEU A 10 22.50 -16.88 10.70
N GLY A 11 21.93 -17.71 11.57
CA GLY A 11 22.08 -19.17 11.54
C GLY A 11 23.41 -19.67 12.10
N ARG A 12 24.19 -18.83 12.80
CA ARG A 12 25.41 -19.27 13.48
C ARG A 12 25.03 -20.09 14.71
N SER A 13 25.71 -21.22 14.91
CA SER A 13 25.46 -22.14 16.02
C SER A 13 26.25 -21.77 17.27
N TYR A 14 25.61 -21.86 18.42
CA TYR A 14 26.18 -21.57 19.74
C TYR A 14 25.90 -22.73 20.71
N PRO A 15 26.89 -23.21 21.48
CA PRO A 15 26.68 -24.27 22.47
C PRO A 15 25.83 -23.76 23.64
N ARG A 16 25.03 -24.62 24.27
CA ARG A 16 24.29 -24.21 25.47
C ARG A 16 25.22 -23.85 26.63
N LYS A 17 24.99 -22.71 27.28
CA LYS A 17 25.60 -22.33 28.56
C LYS A 17 24.84 -22.95 29.74
N ASN A 18 23.53 -23.15 29.59
CA ASN A 18 22.73 -23.88 30.57
C ASN A 18 23.05 -25.38 30.54
N GLN A 19 23.92 -25.80 31.47
CA GLN A 19 24.37 -27.19 31.58
C GLN A 19 23.22 -28.16 31.89
N TYR A 20 22.25 -27.74 32.71
CA TYR A 20 21.06 -28.56 33.00
C TYR A 20 20.27 -28.87 31.72
N LEU A 21 20.04 -27.87 30.87
CA LEU A 21 19.34 -28.07 29.58
C LEU A 21 20.16 -28.88 28.58
N ALA A 22 21.49 -28.72 28.58
CA ALA A 22 22.38 -29.49 27.74
C ALA A 22 22.37 -30.99 28.12
N GLU A 23 22.42 -31.31 29.41
CA GLU A 23 22.33 -32.68 29.91
C GLU A 23 20.94 -33.29 29.69
N LEU A 24 19.89 -32.50 29.95
CA LEU A 24 18.51 -32.92 29.67
C LEU A 24 18.32 -33.25 28.19
N TRP A 25 18.86 -32.42 27.29
CA TRP A 25 18.82 -32.67 25.86
C TRP A 25 19.52 -33.99 25.50
N LYS A 26 20.71 -34.27 26.04
CA LYS A 26 21.43 -35.54 25.78
C LYS A 26 20.60 -36.76 26.20
N LEU A 27 19.93 -36.69 27.36
CA LEU A 27 19.04 -37.75 27.82
C LEU A 27 17.82 -37.92 26.91
N GLU A 28 17.18 -36.82 26.50
CA GLU A 28 16.02 -36.85 25.59
C GLU A 28 16.41 -37.34 24.17
N ASP A 29 17.58 -36.97 23.66
CA ASP A 29 18.11 -37.44 22.37
C ASP A 29 18.46 -38.94 22.41
N ALA A 30 19.10 -39.41 23.48
CA ALA A 30 19.37 -40.83 23.71
C ALA A 30 18.06 -41.65 23.75
N TYR A 31 17.05 -41.18 24.47
CA TYR A 31 15.72 -41.82 24.51
C TYR A 31 15.03 -41.81 23.14
N LYS A 32 15.21 -40.75 22.34
CA LYS A 32 14.64 -40.67 20.99
C LYS A 32 15.29 -41.67 20.02
N LYS A 33 16.61 -41.89 20.16
CA LYS A 33 17.36 -42.89 19.38
C LYS A 33 17.00 -44.32 19.82
N GLU A 34 16.93 -44.56 21.13
CA GLU A 34 16.63 -45.87 21.72
C GLU A 34 15.64 -45.72 22.90
N PRO A 35 14.32 -45.85 22.66
CA PRO A 35 13.32 -45.65 23.69
C PRO A 35 13.26 -46.83 24.67
N THR A 36 13.90 -46.68 25.83
CA THR A 36 13.88 -47.67 26.93
C THR A 36 13.19 -47.12 28.18
N THR A 37 12.56 -48.00 28.96
CA THR A 37 11.91 -47.66 30.25
C THR A 37 12.88 -47.05 31.24
N VAL A 38 14.13 -47.54 31.26
CA VAL A 38 15.22 -47.02 32.11
C VAL A 38 15.56 -45.57 31.77
N LEU A 39 15.67 -45.22 30.48
CA LEU A 39 15.93 -43.83 30.07
C LEU A 39 14.74 -42.91 30.39
N LYS A 40 13.50 -43.41 30.27
CA LYS A 40 12.29 -42.66 30.64
C LYS A 40 12.25 -42.33 32.13
N GLU A 41 12.61 -43.28 32.99
CA GLU A 41 12.73 -43.06 34.44
C GLU A 41 13.86 -42.10 34.78
N LYS A 42 15.04 -42.27 34.16
CA LYS A 42 16.17 -41.33 34.31
C LYS A 42 15.81 -39.90 33.93
N ILE A 43 15.09 -39.68 32.83
CA ILE A 43 14.62 -38.35 32.42
C ILE A 43 13.63 -37.77 33.45
N SER A 44 12.71 -38.60 33.95
CA SER A 44 11.74 -38.19 34.98
C SER A 44 12.44 -37.75 36.27
N ASP A 45 13.38 -38.55 36.76
CA ASP A 45 14.11 -38.27 37.99
C ASP A 45 15.05 -37.07 37.84
N PHE A 46 15.70 -36.91 36.68
CA PHE A 46 16.47 -35.72 36.35
C PHE A 46 15.61 -34.45 36.35
N LYS A 47 14.38 -34.51 35.81
CA LYS A 47 13.42 -33.40 35.85
C LYS A 47 12.95 -33.07 37.27
N LYS A 48 12.78 -34.07 38.15
CA LYS A 48 12.44 -33.86 39.57
C LYS A 48 13.59 -33.19 40.34
N ALA A 49 14.84 -33.52 40.00
CA ALA A 49 16.03 -32.96 40.63
C ALA A 49 16.44 -31.58 40.09
N LYS A 50 15.63 -30.95 39.23
CA LYS A 50 15.93 -29.67 38.57
C LYS A 50 16.45 -28.61 39.53
N ASP A 51 15.72 -28.33 40.62
CA ASP A 51 16.04 -27.21 41.51
C ASP A 51 17.33 -27.44 42.33
N ASN A 52 17.78 -28.70 42.44
CA ASN A 52 19.00 -29.09 43.14
C ASN A 52 20.21 -29.25 42.20
N HIS A 53 20.05 -29.04 40.89
CA HIS A 53 21.13 -29.16 39.92
C HIS A 53 22.20 -28.06 40.16
N PRO A 54 23.51 -28.37 40.14
CA PRO A 54 24.58 -27.40 40.43
C PRO A 54 24.48 -26.09 39.64
N TYR A 55 24.17 -26.20 38.34
CA TYR A 55 23.92 -25.03 37.48
C TYR A 55 22.76 -24.15 37.96
N ASN A 56 21.61 -24.74 38.34
CA ASN A 56 20.44 -23.96 38.75
C ASN A 56 20.65 -23.29 40.12
N LEU A 57 21.42 -23.92 41.02
CA LEU A 57 21.86 -23.31 42.27
C LEU A 57 22.78 -22.11 42.00
N ALA A 58 23.77 -22.26 41.13
CA ALA A 58 24.66 -21.17 40.74
C ALA A 58 23.92 -20.03 40.03
N LEU A 59 22.94 -20.35 39.17
CA LEU A 59 22.09 -19.36 38.52
C LEU A 59 21.23 -18.59 39.53
N LYS A 60 20.65 -19.28 40.52
CA LYS A 60 19.86 -18.63 41.58
C LYS A 60 20.71 -17.72 42.46
N GLU A 61 21.93 -18.13 42.78
CA GLU A 61 22.89 -17.29 43.50
C GLU A 61 23.25 -16.04 42.68
N PHE A 62 23.49 -16.21 41.38
CA PHE A 62 23.70 -15.11 40.45
C PHE A 62 22.50 -14.15 40.41
N GLU A 63 21.27 -14.64 40.28
CA GLU A 63 20.06 -13.80 40.26
C GLU A 63 19.90 -12.97 41.55
N ILE A 64 20.25 -13.54 42.71
CA ILE A 64 20.22 -12.82 43.99
C ILE A 64 21.29 -11.71 44.00
N LYS A 65 22.52 -12.02 43.57
CA LYS A 65 23.62 -11.05 43.48
C LYS A 65 23.33 -9.96 42.46
N GLU A 66 22.75 -10.30 41.32
CA GLU A 66 22.35 -9.37 40.26
C GLU A 66 21.28 -8.41 40.78
N LYS A 67 20.27 -8.90 41.50
CA LYS A 67 19.25 -8.04 42.10
C LYS A 67 19.83 -7.07 43.13
N ALA A 68 20.76 -7.53 43.97
CA ALA A 68 21.45 -6.66 44.92
C ALA A 68 22.29 -5.60 44.20
N TYR A 69 23.07 -6.02 43.20
CA TYR A 69 23.86 -5.16 42.32
C TYR A 69 23.00 -4.09 41.64
N LEU A 70 21.85 -4.45 41.05
CA LEU A 70 20.98 -3.49 40.36
C LEU A 70 20.44 -2.40 41.31
N ASN A 71 20.18 -2.74 42.57
CA ASN A 71 19.76 -1.77 43.59
C ASN A 71 20.91 -0.84 43.99
N GLU A 72 22.11 -1.38 44.19
CA GLU A 72 23.31 -0.61 44.52
C GLU A 72 23.71 0.32 43.37
N LYS A 73 23.72 -0.20 42.13
CA LYS A 73 23.96 0.55 40.90
C LYS A 73 23.07 1.78 40.82
N LYS A 74 21.78 1.66 41.14
CA LYS A 74 20.85 2.79 41.11
C LYS A 74 21.30 3.93 42.03
N GLN A 75 21.79 3.61 43.23
CA GLN A 75 22.32 4.62 44.18
C GLN A 75 23.62 5.25 43.66
N LEU A 76 24.54 4.44 43.14
CA LEU A 76 25.80 4.93 42.57
C LEU A 76 25.58 5.88 41.38
N LEU A 77 24.59 5.60 40.53
CA LEU A 77 24.24 6.48 39.40
C LEU A 77 23.63 7.81 39.86
N LEU A 78 22.82 7.81 40.93
CA LEU A 78 22.28 9.02 41.57
C LEU A 78 23.38 9.88 42.19
N GLU A 79 24.43 9.27 42.74
CA GLU A 79 25.61 9.98 43.25
C GLU A 79 26.45 10.58 42.11
N GLU A 80 26.65 9.83 41.02
CA GLU A 80 27.42 10.31 39.87
C GLU A 80 26.74 11.51 39.19
N GLU A 81 25.41 11.49 39.09
CA GLU A 81 24.62 12.63 38.58
C GLU A 81 24.89 13.91 39.37
N LYS A 82 25.04 13.81 40.70
CA LYS A 82 25.32 14.96 41.59
C LYS A 82 26.74 15.50 41.46
N ARG A 83 27.72 14.70 41.01
CA ARG A 83 29.13 15.12 40.85
C ARG A 83 29.35 16.04 39.65
N HIS A 84 28.41 16.09 38.72
CA HIS A 84 28.56 16.75 37.43
C HIS A 84 27.49 17.84 37.16
N PRO A 85 27.30 18.83 38.07
CA PRO A 85 26.22 19.82 37.95
C PRO A 85 26.39 20.79 36.76
N ASN A 86 27.61 20.90 36.21
CA ASN A 86 27.95 21.90 35.19
C ASN A 86 27.76 21.42 33.75
N PHE A 87 27.43 20.14 33.54
CA PHE A 87 27.21 19.58 32.21
C PHE A 87 25.78 19.78 31.73
N SER A 88 25.58 19.86 30.41
CA SER A 88 24.23 19.89 29.85
C SER A 88 23.47 18.58 30.13
N PRO A 89 22.12 18.60 30.18
CA PRO A 89 21.33 17.41 30.46
C PRO A 89 21.58 16.24 29.49
N ASP A 90 21.91 16.54 28.22
CA ASP A 90 22.24 15.53 27.22
C ASP A 90 23.56 14.83 27.51
N ILE A 91 24.61 15.59 27.88
CA ILE A 91 25.93 15.04 28.21
C ILE A 91 25.86 14.28 29.54
N LEU A 92 25.20 14.85 30.55
CA LEU A 92 25.01 14.21 31.84
C LEU A 92 24.37 12.81 31.70
N LYS A 93 23.36 12.69 30.83
CA LYS A 93 22.73 11.40 30.53
C LYS A 93 23.69 10.38 29.91
N LEU A 94 24.59 10.83 29.02
CA LEU A 94 25.59 9.96 28.41
C LEU A 94 26.67 9.54 29.43
N ILE A 95 27.10 10.45 30.31
CA ILE A 95 28.04 10.13 31.41
C ILE A 95 27.42 9.09 32.36
N ILE A 96 26.15 9.25 32.73
CA ILE A 96 25.43 8.26 33.55
C ILE A 96 25.34 6.92 32.81
N GLU A 97 25.09 6.92 31.50
CA GLU A 97 25.03 5.71 30.69
C GLU A 97 26.40 5.02 30.56
N GLU A 98 27.48 5.80 30.45
CA GLU A 98 28.87 5.32 30.46
C GLU A 98 29.21 4.70 31.82
N LYS A 99 28.94 5.40 32.92
CA LYS A 99 29.17 4.89 34.28
C LYS A 99 28.40 3.59 34.52
N SER A 100 27.14 3.56 34.08
CA SER A 100 26.30 2.35 34.12
C SER A 100 26.98 1.20 33.38
N ALA A 101 27.51 1.45 32.18
CA ALA A 101 28.20 0.44 31.38
C ALA A 101 29.50 -0.05 32.05
N MET A 102 30.29 0.84 32.69
CA MET A 102 31.46 0.42 33.46
C MET A 102 31.09 -0.53 34.61
N LEU A 103 30.04 -0.19 35.35
CA LEU A 103 29.54 -1.03 36.44
C LEU A 103 29.02 -2.37 35.91
N ASP A 104 28.31 -2.38 34.78
CA ASP A 104 27.80 -3.59 34.13
C ASP A 104 28.96 -4.49 33.68
N GLN A 105 29.98 -3.91 33.04
CA GLN A 105 31.15 -4.66 32.58
C GLN A 105 31.84 -5.37 33.74
N ASN A 106 32.08 -4.67 34.85
CA ASN A 106 32.76 -5.23 36.02
C ASN A 106 31.95 -6.36 36.68
N PHE A 107 30.64 -6.20 36.78
CA PHE A 107 29.77 -7.20 37.39
C PHE A 107 29.63 -8.45 36.49
N TYR A 108 29.24 -8.29 35.23
CA TYR A 108 28.94 -9.41 34.34
C TYR A 108 30.19 -10.17 33.85
N ALA A 109 31.38 -9.57 33.89
CA ALA A 109 32.63 -10.25 33.53
C ALA A 109 32.86 -11.54 34.32
N SER A 110 32.43 -11.58 35.59
CA SER A 110 32.57 -12.77 36.44
C SER A 110 31.59 -13.90 36.10
N TYR A 111 30.58 -13.63 35.26
CA TYR A 111 29.46 -14.53 34.99
C TYR A 111 29.26 -14.82 33.50
N GLU A 112 30.17 -14.40 32.62
CA GLU A 112 30.03 -14.56 31.15
C GLU A 112 29.84 -16.02 30.72
N ASN A 113 30.39 -16.97 31.49
CA ASN A 113 30.30 -18.41 31.22
C ASN A 113 29.08 -19.07 31.86
N LEU A 114 28.37 -18.38 32.76
CA LEU A 114 27.22 -18.91 33.47
C LEU A 114 25.93 -18.84 32.62
N SER A 115 25.67 -17.73 31.95
CA SER A 115 24.45 -17.58 31.14
C SER A 115 24.66 -16.64 29.95
N TYR A 116 23.85 -16.85 28.91
CA TYR A 116 23.83 -15.92 27.78
C TYR A 116 23.25 -14.54 28.14
N ASP A 117 22.46 -14.43 29.21
CA ASP A 117 21.98 -13.13 29.71
C ASP A 117 23.11 -12.33 30.38
N ALA A 118 23.99 -12.98 31.15
CA ALA A 118 25.19 -12.34 31.68
C ALA A 118 26.17 -11.95 30.56
N LEU A 119 26.38 -12.83 29.58
CA LEU A 119 27.19 -12.51 28.39
C LEU A 119 26.60 -11.30 27.63
N TYR A 120 25.27 -11.27 27.43
CA TYR A 120 24.60 -10.14 26.80
C TYR A 120 24.82 -8.85 27.60
N GLY A 121 24.70 -8.89 28.93
CA GLY A 121 24.98 -7.73 29.80
C GLY A 121 26.41 -7.20 29.62
N LEU A 122 27.39 -8.11 29.57
CA LEU A 122 28.80 -7.77 29.35
C LEU A 122 29.06 -7.18 27.96
N ASP A 123 28.57 -7.81 26.90
CA ASP A 123 28.81 -7.35 25.53
C ASP A 123 28.07 -6.04 25.25
N ASN A 124 26.89 -5.86 25.84
CA ASN A 124 26.13 -4.61 25.78
C ASN A 124 26.89 -3.47 26.47
N ALA A 125 27.51 -3.74 27.63
CA ALA A 125 28.38 -2.79 28.32
C ALA A 125 29.63 -2.42 27.50
N LYS A 126 30.32 -3.43 26.93
CA LYS A 126 31.48 -3.22 26.04
C LYS A 126 31.14 -2.37 24.82
N ALA A 127 29.98 -2.60 24.19
CA ALA A 127 29.52 -1.82 23.04
C ALA A 127 29.26 -0.35 23.41
N ARG A 128 28.65 -0.10 24.58
CA ARG A 128 28.49 1.28 25.10
C ARG A 128 29.84 1.96 25.32
N LEU A 129 30.76 1.30 26.02
CA LEU A 129 32.08 1.86 26.36
C LEU A 129 32.99 2.08 25.14
N ARG A 130 32.72 1.41 24.02
CA ARG A 130 33.43 1.67 22.76
C ARG A 130 33.08 3.04 22.15
N ILE A 131 31.83 3.48 22.32
CA ILE A 131 31.29 4.67 21.64
C ILE A 131 31.18 5.87 22.58
N LEU A 132 30.64 5.67 23.79
CA LEU A 132 30.25 6.75 24.69
C LEU A 132 31.40 7.71 25.08
N PRO A 133 32.62 7.26 25.42
CA PRO A 133 33.69 8.16 25.84
C PRO A 133 34.02 9.21 24.77
N GLU A 134 34.13 8.77 23.51
CA GLU A 134 34.45 9.65 22.38
C GLU A 134 33.29 10.59 22.05
N VAL A 135 32.04 10.09 22.15
CA VAL A 135 30.85 10.92 21.94
C VAL A 135 30.73 12.00 23.01
N ILE A 136 31.01 11.68 24.29
CA ILE A 136 30.99 12.62 25.41
C ILE A 136 32.09 13.68 25.24
N ARG A 137 33.31 13.25 24.89
CA ARG A 137 34.45 14.13 24.63
C ARG A 137 34.11 15.13 23.53
N ARG A 138 33.65 14.64 22.38
CA ARG A 138 33.33 15.48 21.22
C ARG A 138 32.14 16.41 21.46
N LEU A 139 31.10 15.96 22.17
CA LEU A 139 29.97 16.83 22.52
C LEU A 139 30.39 17.93 23.50
N SER A 140 31.25 17.61 24.47
CA SER A 140 31.79 18.60 25.41
C SER A 140 32.61 19.67 24.67
N GLU A 141 33.47 19.27 23.71
CA GLU A 141 34.20 20.22 22.85
C GLU A 141 33.26 21.15 22.07
N ILE A 142 32.19 20.60 21.47
CA ILE A 142 31.24 21.41 20.69
C ILE A 142 30.47 22.37 21.62
N GLU A 143 30.08 21.95 22.83
CA GLU A 143 29.42 22.83 23.79
C GLU A 143 30.35 23.93 24.32
N GLU A 144 31.63 23.61 24.51
CA GLU A 144 32.66 24.60 24.86
C GLU A 144 32.90 25.60 23.73
N ASP A 145 33.00 25.15 22.47
CA ASP A 145 33.06 26.00 21.29
C ASP A 145 31.86 26.96 21.23
N ILE A 146 30.65 26.44 21.46
CA ILE A 146 29.41 27.25 21.50
C ILE A 146 29.50 28.30 22.60
N LYS A 147 29.99 27.92 23.80
CA LYS A 147 30.13 28.83 24.94
C LYS A 147 31.16 29.93 24.63
N LEU A 148 32.33 29.58 24.09
CA LEU A 148 33.37 30.53 23.69
C LEU A 148 32.90 31.51 22.59
N ILE A 149 32.10 31.03 21.63
CA ILE A 149 31.51 31.88 20.59
C ILE A 149 30.48 32.85 21.22
N SER A 150 29.72 32.39 22.22
CA SER A 150 28.71 33.21 22.92
C SER A 150 29.28 34.22 23.93
N GLU A 151 30.37 33.91 24.64
CA GLU A 151 30.95 34.80 25.66
C GLU A 151 31.69 36.01 25.06
N LYS A 152 32.12 35.92 23.80
CA LYS A 152 32.74 37.05 23.07
C LYS A 152 31.74 38.15 22.64
N GLU A 153 30.55 38.20 23.24
CA GLU A 153 29.46 39.14 22.92
C GLU A 153 29.56 40.53 23.61
N VAL A 154 30.55 40.82 24.46
CA VAL A 154 30.51 42.06 25.28
C VAL A 154 31.42 43.21 24.79
N THR A 155 32.33 42.99 23.84
CA THR A 155 33.30 44.04 23.45
C THR A 155 33.56 44.11 21.95
N SER A 156 32.57 44.57 21.19
CA SER A 156 32.77 45.41 19.99
C SER A 156 31.42 45.66 19.30
N PHE A 157 30.66 46.65 19.77
CA PHE A 157 29.48 47.09 19.02
C PHE A 157 29.19 48.58 19.18
N ILE A 158 30.14 49.43 18.79
CA ILE A 158 29.84 50.73 18.19
C ILE A 158 30.97 51.00 17.19
N GLU A 159 30.68 50.87 15.90
CA GLU A 159 31.06 51.80 14.82
C GLU A 159 31.02 51.12 13.45
N ASN A 160 30.38 51.82 12.51
CA ASN A 160 30.33 51.59 11.07
C ASN A 160 29.49 50.42 10.55
N LYS A 161 28.17 50.65 10.56
CA LYS A 161 27.24 49.98 9.65
C LYS A 161 27.18 50.78 8.35
N ASP A 162 28.03 50.44 7.38
CA ASP A 162 28.00 51.04 6.05
C ASP A 162 26.78 50.48 5.27
N SER A 163 25.65 51.16 5.43
CA SER A 163 24.34 50.78 4.86
C SER A 163 24.19 51.10 3.36
N SER A 164 25.23 51.68 2.75
CA SER A 164 25.29 52.14 1.36
C SER A 164 25.35 50.99 0.33
N THR A 165 26.12 49.93 0.59
CA THR A 165 26.44 48.88 -0.41
C THR A 165 25.36 47.83 -0.65
N ILE A 166 24.40 47.64 0.27
CA ILE A 166 23.27 46.69 0.10
C ILE A 166 22.21 47.28 -0.84
N VAL A 167 22.03 48.61 -0.78
CA VAL A 167 21.10 49.35 -1.64
C VAL A 167 21.59 49.32 -3.09
N GLU A 168 22.89 49.49 -3.32
CA GLU A 168 23.51 49.43 -4.65
C GLU A 168 23.36 48.06 -5.33
N ASP A 169 23.64 46.96 -4.62
CA ASP A 169 23.51 45.60 -5.20
C ASP A 169 22.05 45.29 -5.62
N LYS A 170 21.09 45.79 -4.84
CA LYS A 170 19.66 45.64 -5.13
C LYS A 170 19.26 46.45 -6.35
N ILE A 171 19.74 47.69 -6.46
CA ILE A 171 19.54 48.55 -7.64
C ILE A 171 20.15 47.90 -8.89
N HIS A 172 21.35 47.34 -8.79
CA HIS A 172 21.99 46.61 -9.90
C HIS A 172 21.19 45.38 -10.34
N LEU A 173 20.65 44.60 -9.39
CA LEU A 173 19.78 43.46 -9.71
C LEU A 173 18.49 43.92 -10.40
N GLU A 174 17.84 44.95 -9.89
CA GLU A 174 16.60 45.48 -10.46
C GLU A 174 16.81 46.02 -11.88
N LYS A 175 17.93 46.73 -12.12
CA LYS A 175 18.32 47.18 -13.46
C LYS A 175 18.58 46.00 -14.40
N ALA A 176 19.38 45.01 -13.99
CA ALA A 176 19.66 43.83 -14.81
C ALA A 176 18.40 43.00 -15.13
N LEU A 177 17.43 42.94 -14.22
CA LEU A 177 16.14 42.30 -14.44
C LEU A 177 15.24 43.08 -15.39
N LYS A 178 15.34 44.42 -15.40
CA LYS A 178 14.61 45.30 -16.31
C LYS A 178 15.16 45.16 -17.74
N ASP A 179 16.48 45.25 -17.91
CA ASP A 179 17.16 45.03 -19.20
C ASP A 179 16.82 43.65 -19.79
N LEU A 180 16.72 42.62 -18.94
CA LEU A 180 16.36 41.28 -19.39
C LEU A 180 14.93 41.19 -19.92
N LYS A 181 14.00 41.92 -19.30
CA LYS A 181 12.62 42.02 -19.78
C LYS A 181 12.56 42.78 -21.10
N GLU A 182 13.32 43.87 -21.23
CA GLU A 182 13.41 44.66 -22.47
C GLU A 182 13.97 43.82 -23.63
N LYS A 183 15.06 43.07 -23.41
CA LYS A 183 15.60 42.12 -24.40
C LYS A 183 14.62 41.02 -24.81
N LYS A 184 13.70 40.61 -23.92
CA LYS A 184 12.61 39.68 -24.29
C LYS A 184 11.55 40.40 -25.14
N SER A 185 11.14 41.61 -24.77
CA SER A 185 10.16 42.38 -25.58
C SER A 185 10.68 42.74 -26.96
N GLU A 186 11.99 42.91 -27.11
CA GLU A 186 12.67 43.13 -28.40
C GLU A 186 12.93 41.83 -29.19
N GLY A 187 12.58 40.66 -28.64
CA GLY A 187 12.74 39.37 -29.32
C GLY A 187 14.17 38.79 -29.33
N LEU A 188 15.11 39.40 -28.62
CA LEU A 188 16.54 39.00 -28.61
C LEU A 188 16.81 37.74 -27.79
N ILE A 189 15.93 37.37 -26.84
CA ILE A 189 16.07 36.18 -26.00
C ILE A 189 14.76 35.38 -25.89
N SER A 190 14.87 34.06 -25.80
CA SER A 190 13.71 33.17 -25.59
C SER A 190 13.16 33.26 -24.15
N GLU A 191 11.91 32.86 -23.95
CA GLU A 191 11.27 32.84 -22.63
C GLU A 191 11.97 31.89 -21.63
N LYS A 192 12.52 30.77 -22.13
CA LYS A 192 13.33 29.84 -21.34
C LYS A 192 14.65 30.49 -20.92
N ALA A 193 15.31 31.23 -21.81
CA ALA A 193 16.53 31.97 -21.50
C ALA A 193 16.28 33.08 -20.46
N LEU A 194 15.18 33.83 -20.59
CA LEU A 194 14.77 34.82 -19.58
C LEU A 194 14.58 34.17 -18.20
N THR A 195 13.89 33.04 -18.14
CA THR A 195 13.60 32.35 -16.89
C THR A 195 14.88 31.85 -16.21
N ASN A 196 15.80 31.25 -16.96
CA ASN A 196 17.07 30.75 -16.45
C ASN A 196 17.97 31.89 -15.98
N ARG A 197 18.16 32.92 -16.80
CA ARG A 197 19.06 34.04 -16.45
C ARG A 197 18.52 34.87 -15.29
N ARG A 198 17.20 35.01 -15.16
CA ARG A 198 16.55 35.61 -13.97
C ARG A 198 16.84 34.82 -12.69
N LYS A 199 16.83 33.48 -12.75
CA LYS A 199 17.18 32.63 -11.59
C LYS A 199 18.66 32.80 -11.22
N GLU A 200 19.53 32.84 -12.22
CA GLU A 200 20.98 33.00 -12.06
C GLU A 200 21.33 34.34 -11.40
N LEU A 201 20.82 35.47 -11.91
CA LEU A 201 21.05 36.80 -11.33
C LEU A 201 20.57 36.89 -9.88
N LYS A 202 19.41 36.30 -9.56
CA LYS A 202 18.93 36.23 -8.17
C LYS A 202 19.83 35.38 -7.27
N LYS A 203 20.40 34.30 -7.81
CA LYS A 203 21.34 33.44 -7.09
C LYS A 203 22.67 34.16 -6.84
N GLU A 204 23.22 34.85 -7.85
CA GLU A 204 24.42 35.69 -7.73
C GLU A 204 24.24 36.79 -6.69
N TYR A 205 23.11 37.52 -6.72
CA TYR A 205 22.80 38.52 -5.69
C TYR A 205 22.73 37.90 -4.29
N LYS A 206 22.03 36.78 -4.13
CA LYS A 206 21.92 36.08 -2.85
C LYS A 206 23.29 35.61 -2.35
N TYR A 207 24.15 35.13 -3.24
CA TYR A 207 25.52 34.72 -2.93
C TYR A 207 26.36 35.93 -2.49
N LYS A 208 26.35 37.04 -3.24
CA LYS A 208 27.04 38.29 -2.84
C LYS A 208 26.60 38.79 -1.47
N GLN A 209 25.30 38.74 -1.19
CA GLN A 209 24.75 39.09 0.12
C GLN A 209 25.22 38.13 1.22
N GLN A 210 25.34 36.82 0.94
CA GLN A 210 25.89 35.86 1.90
C GLN A 210 27.38 36.09 2.16
N VAL A 211 28.18 36.39 1.13
CA VAL A 211 29.60 36.74 1.27
C VAL A 211 29.75 38.00 2.12
N LYS A 212 29.00 39.07 1.83
CA LYS A 212 29.01 40.30 2.63
C LYS A 212 28.57 40.07 4.09
N LYS A 213 27.63 39.15 4.33
CA LYS A 213 27.25 38.73 5.70
C LYS A 213 28.38 38.00 6.43
N LEU A 214 29.28 37.33 5.72
CA LEU A 214 30.46 36.67 6.30
C LEU A 214 31.60 37.67 6.52
N ASP A 215 31.61 38.80 5.80
CA ASP A 215 32.55 39.90 6.03
C ASP A 215 32.20 40.69 7.30
N ASP A 216 30.91 40.78 7.67
CA ASP A 216 30.47 41.36 8.95
C ASP A 216 30.83 40.42 10.12
N PRO A 217 31.70 40.86 11.07
CA PRO A 217 32.16 40.02 12.17
C PRO A 217 31.04 39.48 13.07
N LEU A 218 29.93 40.21 13.23
CA LEU A 218 28.81 39.79 14.06
C LEU A 218 27.95 38.74 13.35
N LEU A 219 27.60 38.99 12.09
CA LEU A 219 26.81 38.04 11.29
C LEU A 219 27.58 36.74 11.03
N ARG A 220 28.90 36.84 10.78
CA ARG A 220 29.78 35.67 10.69
C ARG A 220 29.74 34.83 11.95
N LYS A 221 29.91 35.43 13.14
CA LYS A 221 29.82 34.71 14.41
C LYS A 221 28.43 34.13 14.68
N GLN A 222 27.36 34.81 14.29
CA GLN A 222 26.00 34.27 14.38
C GLN A 222 25.80 33.03 13.50
N GLU A 223 26.35 33.01 12.29
CA GLU A 223 26.32 31.84 11.41
C GLU A 223 27.26 30.73 11.91
N GLU A 224 28.43 31.06 12.47
CA GLU A 224 29.32 30.10 13.14
C GLU A 224 28.60 29.44 14.34
N LEU A 225 27.88 30.22 15.16
CA LEU A 225 27.07 29.73 16.26
C LEU A 225 25.93 28.82 15.78
N ARG A 226 25.22 29.20 14.71
CA ARG A 226 24.17 28.36 14.08
C ARG A 226 24.75 27.04 13.57
N SER A 227 25.89 27.11 12.89
CA SER A 227 26.61 25.94 12.38
C SER A 227 27.00 24.99 13.51
N LYS A 228 27.58 25.52 14.60
CA LYS A 228 27.98 24.72 15.77
C LYS A 228 26.78 24.11 16.52
N LYS A 229 25.68 24.86 16.66
CA LYS A 229 24.42 24.31 17.22
C LYS A 229 23.87 23.17 16.35
N PHE A 230 23.90 23.32 15.03
CA PHE A 230 23.50 22.26 14.10
C PHE A 230 24.45 21.06 14.15
N GLU A 231 25.77 21.29 14.22
CA GLU A 231 26.79 20.24 14.41
C GLU A 231 26.48 19.42 15.67
N ARG A 232 26.24 20.10 16.82
CA ARG A 232 25.86 19.47 18.09
C ARG A 232 24.65 18.55 17.95
N GLU A 233 23.54 19.07 17.42
CA GLU A 233 22.29 18.31 17.28
C GLU A 233 22.45 17.11 16.34
N ASN A 234 23.09 17.32 15.20
CA ASN A 234 23.28 16.28 14.20
C ASN A 234 24.27 15.20 14.69
N PHE A 235 25.35 15.60 15.35
CA PHE A 235 26.30 14.68 15.96
C PHE A 235 25.64 13.85 17.06
N LEU A 236 24.89 14.46 17.97
CA LEU A 236 24.16 13.75 19.03
C LEU A 236 23.15 12.75 18.44
N LYS A 237 22.39 13.17 17.42
CA LYS A 237 21.41 12.31 16.75
C LYS A 237 22.06 11.11 16.06
N THR A 238 23.15 11.35 15.34
CA THR A 238 23.90 10.32 14.62
C THR A 238 24.56 9.34 15.59
N SER A 239 25.19 9.86 16.65
CA SER A 239 25.81 9.05 17.70
C SER A 239 24.80 8.18 18.45
N LYS A 240 23.63 8.72 18.82
CA LYS A 240 22.53 7.95 19.42
C LYS A 240 21.98 6.87 18.48
N ARG A 241 22.01 7.09 17.16
CA ARG A 241 21.61 6.08 16.17
C ARG A 241 22.66 4.97 16.08
N LEU A 242 23.93 5.33 15.89
CA LEU A 242 25.04 4.38 15.84
C LEU A 242 25.08 3.49 17.08
N LEU A 243 24.94 4.08 18.27
CA LEU A 243 24.86 3.34 19.52
C LEU A 243 23.69 2.33 19.52
N LYS A 244 22.51 2.71 19.02
CA LYS A 244 21.37 1.78 18.94
C LYS A 244 21.59 0.66 17.94
N ASP A 245 22.24 0.96 16.81
CA ASP A 245 22.59 -0.04 15.79
C ASP A 245 23.57 -1.07 16.37
N ASP A 246 24.63 -0.63 17.06
CA ASP A 246 25.60 -1.53 17.72
C ASP A 246 24.95 -2.36 18.84
N LEU A 247 24.11 -1.76 19.67
CA LEU A 247 23.40 -2.49 20.73
C LEU A 247 22.38 -3.49 20.18
N ALA A 248 21.74 -3.16 19.06
CA ALA A 248 20.89 -4.11 18.34
C ALA A 248 21.72 -5.26 17.78
N ASP A 249 22.90 -4.99 17.24
CA ASP A 249 23.78 -6.03 16.71
C ASP A 249 24.25 -7.01 17.79
N VAL A 250 24.70 -6.50 18.94
CA VAL A 250 25.03 -7.32 20.12
C VAL A 250 23.84 -8.19 20.53
N ARG A 251 22.63 -7.63 20.55
CA ARG A 251 21.41 -8.37 20.91
C ARG A 251 21.10 -9.49 19.92
N ARG A 252 21.31 -9.24 18.63
CA ARG A 252 21.05 -10.23 17.58
C ARG A 252 22.10 -11.34 17.53
N ASN A 253 23.34 -11.03 17.91
CA ASN A 253 24.47 -11.97 17.95
C ASN A 253 24.61 -12.73 19.28
N THR A 254 23.88 -12.33 20.32
CA THR A 254 23.91 -13.00 21.63
C THR A 254 22.65 -13.84 21.83
N PRO A 255 22.75 -15.18 21.89
CA PRO A 255 21.60 -16.04 22.05
C PRO A 255 20.79 -15.79 23.34
N VAL A 256 19.60 -16.38 23.42
CA VAL A 256 18.81 -16.51 24.65
C VAL A 256 18.50 -17.97 24.91
N GLU A 257 18.52 -18.36 26.19
CA GLU A 257 18.16 -19.72 26.59
C GLU A 257 16.79 -19.74 27.26
N VAL A 258 15.88 -20.55 26.71
CA VAL A 258 14.57 -20.79 27.28
C VAL A 258 14.42 -22.27 27.61
N TYR A 259 13.83 -22.56 28.77
CA TYR A 259 13.64 -23.94 29.26
C TYR A 259 12.76 -24.79 28.35
N ALA A 260 11.64 -24.23 27.87
CA ALA A 260 10.68 -24.95 27.05
C ALA A 260 9.75 -23.99 26.31
N GLU A 261 9.13 -24.52 25.25
CA GLU A 261 8.09 -23.83 24.50
C GLU A 261 6.86 -23.57 25.39
N LYS A 262 6.48 -22.30 25.60
CA LYS A 262 5.26 -21.92 26.34
C LYS A 262 4.07 -21.92 25.39
N LYS A 263 3.59 -23.12 25.04
CA LYS A 263 2.49 -23.32 24.06
C LYS A 263 1.18 -22.59 24.40
N TYR A 264 0.94 -22.25 25.67
CA TYR A 264 -0.24 -21.52 26.11
C TYR A 264 -0.13 -20.00 25.88
N LEU A 265 1.07 -19.47 25.71
CA LEU A 265 1.32 -18.03 25.62
C LEU A 265 0.67 -17.36 24.41
N PRO A 266 0.68 -17.97 23.20
CA PRO A 266 -0.10 -17.46 22.08
C PRO A 266 -1.60 -17.40 22.37
N TRP A 267 -2.15 -18.34 23.14
CA TRP A 267 -3.58 -18.36 23.45
C TRP A 267 -4.00 -17.24 24.41
N LEU A 268 -3.07 -16.69 25.19
CA LEU A 268 -3.34 -15.53 26.05
C LEU A 268 -3.61 -14.24 25.26
N THR A 269 -3.26 -14.16 23.96
CA THR A 269 -3.64 -13.03 23.11
C THR A 269 -5.07 -13.11 22.59
N LEU A 270 -5.73 -14.26 22.73
CA LEU A 270 -7.09 -14.48 22.22
C LEU A 270 -8.16 -13.66 22.96
N PRO A 271 -8.14 -13.49 24.30
CA PRO A 271 -9.03 -12.53 24.94
C PRO A 271 -8.53 -11.08 24.78
N PHE A 272 -7.22 -10.85 24.74
CA PHE A 272 -6.67 -9.49 24.66
C PHE A 272 -5.41 -9.46 23.77
N PRO A 273 -5.56 -9.09 22.49
CA PRO A 273 -4.43 -8.92 21.59
C PRO A 273 -3.39 -7.99 22.23
N GLY A 274 -2.13 -8.44 22.27
CA GLY A 274 -1.03 -7.69 22.87
C GLY A 274 -0.58 -8.20 24.23
N LEU A 275 -1.38 -8.97 24.99
CA LEU A 275 -0.94 -9.53 26.27
C LEU A 275 0.26 -10.48 26.12
N GLY A 276 0.24 -11.35 25.12
CA GLY A 276 1.36 -12.26 24.84
C GLY A 276 2.64 -11.50 24.45
N GLN A 277 2.52 -10.44 23.64
CA GLN A 277 3.64 -9.55 23.31
C GLN A 277 4.20 -8.83 24.54
N LEU A 278 3.33 -8.45 25.48
CA LEU A 278 3.74 -7.81 26.73
C LEU A 278 4.55 -8.77 27.60
N ILE A 279 4.10 -10.02 27.75
CA ILE A 279 4.78 -11.07 28.50
C ILE A 279 6.15 -11.41 27.87
N LEU A 280 6.25 -11.36 26.53
CA LEU A 280 7.51 -11.52 25.79
C LEU A 280 8.43 -10.28 25.81
N GLY A 281 8.06 -9.22 26.53
CA GLY A 281 8.86 -8.00 26.67
C GLY A 281 8.77 -7.03 25.48
N GLN A 282 7.91 -7.28 24.49
CA GLN A 282 7.70 -6.41 23.32
C GLN A 282 6.65 -5.32 23.59
N LYS A 283 6.96 -4.40 24.52
CA LYS A 283 6.01 -3.38 25.04
C LYS A 283 5.35 -2.52 23.97
N THR A 284 6.09 -2.09 22.94
CA THR A 284 5.54 -1.22 21.89
C THR A 284 4.56 -1.96 20.99
N LYS A 285 4.87 -3.20 20.59
CA LYS A 285 3.92 -4.06 19.87
C LYS A 285 2.69 -4.35 20.71
N ALA A 286 2.88 -4.64 22.00
CA ALA A 286 1.78 -4.86 22.93
C ALA A 286 0.84 -3.64 22.98
N MET A 287 1.38 -2.42 23.03
CA MET A 287 0.59 -1.19 23.00
C MET A 287 -0.20 -1.03 21.69
N LEU A 288 0.40 -1.35 20.54
CA LEU A 288 -0.29 -1.30 19.24
C LEU A 288 -1.47 -2.28 19.20
N PHE A 289 -1.26 -3.52 19.67
CA PHE A 289 -2.34 -4.50 19.76
C PHE A 289 -3.38 -4.16 20.83
N LEU A 290 -3.00 -3.42 21.89
CA LEU A 290 -3.93 -2.91 22.89
C LEU A 290 -4.90 -1.87 22.28
N ILE A 291 -4.42 -1.00 21.39
CA ILE A 291 -5.30 -0.10 20.63
C ILE A 291 -6.31 -0.90 19.80
N ALA A 292 -5.84 -1.98 19.16
CA ALA A 292 -6.72 -2.86 18.40
C ALA A 292 -7.72 -3.59 19.32
N THR A 293 -7.31 -3.97 20.53
CA THR A 293 -8.20 -4.54 21.56
C THR A 293 -9.30 -3.56 21.95
N LEU A 294 -8.97 -2.28 22.17
CA LEU A 294 -9.96 -1.25 22.45
C LEU A 294 -10.97 -1.12 21.30
N PHE A 295 -10.49 -1.10 20.06
CA PHE A 295 -11.37 -1.10 18.89
C PHE A 295 -12.32 -2.32 18.87
N ILE A 296 -11.82 -3.52 19.15
CA ILE A 296 -12.63 -4.75 19.14
C ILE A 296 -13.75 -4.68 20.18
N TYR A 297 -13.41 -4.34 21.44
CA TYR A 297 -14.35 -4.40 22.55
C TYR A 297 -15.27 -3.18 22.67
N PHE A 298 -14.82 -1.99 22.25
CA PHE A 298 -15.60 -0.76 22.37
C PHE A 298 -16.29 -0.34 21.06
N ALA A 299 -15.86 -0.85 19.91
CA ALA A 299 -16.48 -0.53 18.62
C ALA A 299 -17.06 -1.77 17.93
N ALA A 300 -16.22 -2.77 17.59
CA ALA A 300 -16.63 -3.87 16.72
C ALA A 300 -17.71 -4.78 17.34
N ILE A 301 -17.48 -5.26 18.58
CA ILE A 301 -18.43 -6.14 19.27
C ILE A 301 -19.73 -5.40 19.63
N PRO A 302 -19.72 -4.19 20.24
CA PRO A 302 -20.94 -3.46 20.53
C PRO A 302 -21.77 -3.16 19.28
N TYR A 303 -21.13 -2.72 18.19
CA TYR A 303 -21.81 -2.49 16.92
C TYR A 303 -22.40 -3.78 16.33
N ALA A 304 -21.68 -4.91 16.44
CA ALA A 304 -22.20 -6.20 16.02
C ALA A 304 -23.44 -6.66 16.82
N LEU A 305 -23.54 -6.25 18.08
CA LEU A 305 -24.68 -6.49 18.97
C LEU A 305 -25.80 -5.44 18.80
N GLY A 306 -25.63 -4.44 17.93
CA GLY A 306 -26.65 -3.42 17.66
C GLY A 306 -26.47 -2.09 18.41
N PHE A 307 -25.41 -1.94 19.22
CA PHE A 307 -25.12 -0.68 19.91
C PHE A 307 -24.43 0.32 18.98
N GLY A 308 -24.98 1.53 18.87
CA GLY A 308 -24.48 2.57 17.95
C GLY A 308 -24.97 2.43 16.51
N ASN A 309 -25.80 1.43 16.23
CA ASN A 309 -26.54 1.27 14.98
C ASN A 309 -27.66 2.33 14.86
N TYR A 310 -28.05 2.66 13.64
CA TYR A 310 -29.15 3.57 13.36
C TYR A 310 -30.53 2.93 13.64
N GLN A 311 -30.73 1.65 13.29
CA GLN A 311 -31.97 0.90 13.57
C GLN A 311 -31.80 -0.30 14.53
N GLY A 312 -30.58 -0.53 15.03
CA GLY A 312 -30.38 -1.23 16.32
C GLY A 312 -30.34 -2.76 16.30
N GLN A 313 -29.94 -3.42 15.20
CA GLN A 313 -29.93 -4.90 15.15
C GLN A 313 -28.60 -5.54 14.77
N GLY A 314 -27.55 -4.77 14.48
CA GLY A 314 -26.21 -5.30 14.21
C GLY A 314 -26.24 -6.48 13.24
N ILE A 315 -25.60 -7.60 13.62
CA ILE A 315 -25.57 -8.82 12.81
C ILE A 315 -26.94 -9.49 12.70
N SER A 316 -27.75 -9.44 13.76
CA SER A 316 -29.10 -10.04 13.75
C SER A 316 -30.01 -9.41 12.68
N GLY A 317 -29.73 -8.15 12.30
CA GLY A 317 -30.42 -7.44 11.22
C GLY A 317 -30.31 -8.11 9.86
N LEU A 318 -29.23 -8.87 9.58
CA LEU A 318 -29.10 -9.67 8.36
C LEU A 318 -30.16 -10.78 8.30
N ILE A 319 -30.48 -11.38 9.44
CA ILE A 319 -31.44 -12.48 9.48
C ILE A 319 -32.87 -11.93 9.47
N SER A 320 -33.13 -10.92 10.31
CA SER A 320 -34.48 -10.41 10.53
C SER A 320 -35.00 -9.55 9.39
N LEU A 321 -34.13 -8.80 8.67
CA LEU A 321 -34.49 -7.79 7.66
C LEU A 321 -35.68 -6.89 8.07
N ALA A 322 -35.78 -6.52 9.35
CA ALA A 322 -36.89 -5.72 9.89
C ALA A 322 -38.31 -6.33 9.71
N THR A 323 -38.41 -7.65 9.50
CA THR A 323 -39.69 -8.37 9.36
C THR A 323 -40.64 -8.13 10.53
N SER A 324 -40.12 -8.14 11.76
CA SER A 324 -40.85 -7.87 13.00
C SER A 324 -40.70 -6.43 13.51
N GLY A 325 -40.07 -5.54 12.73
CA GLY A 325 -39.79 -4.15 13.10
C GLY A 325 -40.96 -3.20 12.89
N LYS A 326 -40.82 -1.94 13.32
CA LYS A 326 -41.80 -0.86 13.13
C LYS A 326 -42.06 -0.62 11.63
N ARG A 327 -43.15 0.07 11.31
CA ARG A 327 -43.49 0.42 9.91
C ARG A 327 -42.47 1.36 9.26
N THR A 328 -41.75 2.15 10.07
CA THR A 328 -40.67 3.05 9.64
C THR A 328 -39.36 2.35 9.32
N ASP A 329 -39.21 1.09 9.74
CA ASP A 329 -37.96 0.35 9.59
C ASP A 329 -37.77 -0.11 8.15
N ARG A 330 -36.55 0.04 7.64
CA ARG A 330 -36.22 -0.28 6.25
C ARG A 330 -35.29 -1.49 6.23
N SER A 331 -35.69 -2.56 5.55
CA SER A 331 -34.90 -3.81 5.47
C SER A 331 -33.48 -3.58 4.94
N ILE A 332 -33.28 -2.61 4.03
CA ILE A 332 -31.96 -2.28 3.48
C ILE A 332 -30.98 -1.71 4.52
N ILE A 333 -31.48 -0.96 5.51
CA ILE A 333 -30.63 -0.40 6.57
C ILE A 333 -30.11 -1.52 7.46
N PHE A 334 -30.99 -2.43 7.86
CA PHE A 334 -30.62 -3.60 8.67
C PHE A 334 -29.60 -4.48 7.95
N MET A 335 -29.74 -4.63 6.62
CA MET A 335 -28.77 -5.33 5.80
C MET A 335 -27.39 -4.65 5.82
N ILE A 336 -27.33 -3.35 5.55
CA ILE A 336 -26.07 -2.59 5.51
C ILE A 336 -25.38 -2.59 6.87
N GLU A 337 -26.12 -2.33 7.95
CA GLU A 337 -25.59 -2.38 9.32
C GLU A 337 -25.03 -3.77 9.67
N GLY A 338 -25.71 -4.83 9.27
CA GLY A 338 -25.24 -6.19 9.45
C GLY A 338 -23.97 -6.51 8.65
N ILE A 339 -23.84 -5.99 7.43
CA ILE A 339 -22.62 -6.12 6.62
C ILE A 339 -21.46 -5.36 7.25
N ILE A 340 -21.70 -4.13 7.75
CA ILE A 340 -20.68 -3.35 8.46
C ILE A 340 -20.22 -4.11 9.70
N ALA A 341 -21.15 -4.66 10.48
CA ALA A 341 -20.83 -5.46 11.65
C ALA A 341 -19.97 -6.69 11.29
N LEU A 342 -20.33 -7.43 10.24
CA LEU A 342 -19.54 -8.57 9.76
C LEU A 342 -18.13 -8.15 9.33
N THR A 343 -18.00 -6.99 8.68
CA THR A 343 -16.72 -6.42 8.25
C THR A 343 -15.85 -6.07 9.46
N LEU A 344 -16.41 -5.41 10.47
CA LEU A 344 -15.71 -5.07 11.71
C LEU A 344 -15.27 -6.33 12.48
N LEU A 345 -16.12 -7.36 12.56
CA LEU A 345 -15.75 -8.64 13.17
C LEU A 345 -14.67 -9.38 12.38
N THR A 346 -14.67 -9.28 11.06
CA THR A 346 -13.63 -9.89 10.22
C THR A 346 -12.27 -9.23 10.47
N ILE A 347 -12.23 -7.89 10.55
CA ILE A 347 -11.01 -7.14 10.92
C ILE A 347 -10.55 -7.53 12.34
N SER A 348 -11.49 -7.71 13.26
CA SER A 348 -11.22 -8.16 14.63
C SER A 348 -10.59 -9.55 14.63
N LEU A 349 -11.16 -10.50 13.88
CA LEU A 349 -10.65 -11.87 13.72
C LEU A 349 -9.24 -11.89 13.11
N ILE A 350 -9.01 -11.10 12.06
CA ILE A 350 -7.68 -10.95 11.44
C ILE A 350 -6.66 -10.44 12.45
N THR A 351 -7.05 -9.46 13.28
CA THR A 351 -6.18 -8.91 14.35
C THR A 351 -5.84 -9.98 15.39
N TYR A 352 -6.81 -10.79 15.83
CA TYR A 352 -6.57 -11.92 16.74
C TYR A 352 -5.58 -12.92 16.14
N ILE A 353 -5.79 -13.30 14.87
CA ILE A 353 -4.91 -14.25 14.15
C ILE A 353 -3.48 -13.67 14.06
N PHE A 354 -3.32 -12.40 13.67
CA PHE A 354 -1.99 -11.78 13.61
C PHE A 354 -1.31 -11.70 14.97
N SER A 355 -2.03 -11.32 16.02
CA SER A 355 -1.47 -11.26 17.38
C SER A 355 -1.01 -12.64 17.86
N PHE A 356 -1.81 -13.67 17.61
CA PHE A 356 -1.47 -15.06 17.93
C PHE A 356 -0.24 -15.55 17.15
N LEU A 357 -0.21 -15.33 15.83
CA LEU A 357 0.91 -15.76 14.97
C LEU A 357 2.22 -15.04 15.31
N ASP A 358 2.17 -13.75 15.67
CA ASP A 358 3.34 -12.99 16.09
C ASP A 358 3.94 -13.54 17.40
N VAL A 359 3.11 -13.81 18.42
CA VAL A 359 3.59 -14.42 19.68
C VAL A 359 4.17 -15.80 19.43
N ARG A 360 3.47 -16.65 18.67
CA ARG A 360 3.96 -17.99 18.34
C ARG A 360 5.29 -17.95 17.57
N LYS A 361 5.45 -17.01 16.64
CA LYS A 361 6.70 -16.83 15.89
C LYS A 361 7.86 -16.43 16.81
N VAL A 362 7.66 -15.42 17.66
CA VAL A 362 8.70 -14.94 18.58
C VAL A 362 9.06 -16.01 19.60
N GLU A 363 8.07 -16.74 20.10
CA GLU A 363 8.27 -17.80 21.08
C GLU A 363 9.07 -18.97 20.51
N LYS A 364 8.76 -19.40 19.27
CA LYS A 364 9.58 -20.38 18.54
C LYS A 364 11.02 -19.88 18.31
N GLN A 365 11.18 -18.62 17.92
CA GLN A 365 12.49 -18.00 17.72
C GLN A 365 13.32 -17.97 19.02
N MET A 366 12.70 -17.73 20.17
CA MET A 366 13.38 -17.78 21.46
C MET A 366 13.86 -19.18 21.83
N VAL A 367 13.09 -20.22 21.48
CA VAL A 367 13.52 -21.62 21.68
C VAL A 367 14.72 -21.96 20.78
N GLU A 368 14.77 -21.40 19.57
CA GLU A 368 15.91 -21.54 18.66
C GLU A 368 17.15 -20.78 19.16
N GLY A 369 16.99 -19.79 20.04
CA GLY A 369 18.09 -18.99 20.59
C GLY A 369 18.03 -17.51 20.24
N GLN A 370 17.04 -17.05 19.48
CA GLN A 370 16.95 -15.67 19.02
C GLN A 370 16.22 -14.78 20.04
N ARG A 371 16.83 -13.66 20.42
CA ARG A 371 16.20 -12.69 21.33
C ARG A 371 15.02 -11.98 20.66
N PRO A 372 13.93 -11.67 21.40
CA PRO A 372 12.85 -10.86 20.88
C PRO A 372 13.36 -9.49 20.42
N ARG A 373 12.95 -9.09 19.21
CA ARG A 373 13.32 -7.80 18.65
C ARG A 373 12.88 -6.66 19.54
N ASN A 374 13.76 -5.67 19.73
CA ASN A 374 13.37 -4.43 20.41
C ASN A 374 12.57 -3.52 19.45
N TRP A 375 12.08 -2.39 19.95
CA TRP A 375 11.31 -1.45 19.13
C TRP A 375 12.14 -0.87 17.97
N PHE A 376 13.43 -0.59 18.20
CA PHE A 376 14.30 -0.02 17.19
C PHE A 376 14.49 -0.99 16.02
N GLU A 377 14.83 -2.25 16.30
CA GLU A 377 14.93 -3.33 15.32
C GLU A 377 13.61 -3.59 14.60
N THR A 378 12.49 -3.58 15.33
CA THR A 378 11.17 -3.74 14.73
C THR A 378 10.85 -2.60 13.77
N LYS A 379 11.16 -1.36 14.16
CA LYS A 379 10.97 -0.18 13.32
C LYS A 379 11.86 -0.22 12.07
N SER A 380 13.14 -0.55 12.22
CA SER A 380 14.06 -0.65 11.07
C SER A 380 13.59 -1.73 10.11
N ALA A 381 13.26 -2.93 10.60
CA ALA A 381 12.71 -4.00 9.75
C ALA A 381 11.40 -3.60 9.05
N LEU A 382 10.51 -2.90 9.76
CA LEU A 382 9.27 -2.39 9.18
C LEU A 382 9.50 -1.32 8.10
N LEU A 383 10.56 -0.52 8.20
CA LEU A 383 10.90 0.51 7.21
C LEU A 383 11.70 -0.04 6.03
N GLU A 384 12.48 -1.09 6.22
CA GLU A 384 13.29 -1.71 5.17
C GLU A 384 12.51 -2.76 4.37
N GLU A 385 11.85 -3.69 5.08
CA GLU A 385 11.12 -4.81 4.46
C GLU A 385 9.60 -4.53 4.41
N GLY A 386 9.08 -3.84 5.43
CA GLY A 386 7.63 -3.66 5.63
C GLY A 386 7.01 -2.40 5.01
N PHE A 387 7.82 -1.50 4.45
CA PHE A 387 7.38 -0.16 4.05
C PHE A 387 6.27 -0.17 2.99
N PRO A 388 6.32 -1.00 1.92
CA PRO A 388 5.24 -1.07 0.93
C PRO A 388 3.89 -1.42 1.56
N TYR A 389 3.89 -2.33 2.55
CA TYR A 389 2.68 -2.73 3.24
C TYR A 389 2.15 -1.61 4.15
N LEU A 390 3.02 -0.95 4.91
CA LEU A 390 2.63 0.14 5.81
C LEU A 390 1.99 1.32 5.06
N VAL A 391 2.57 1.72 3.93
CA VAL A 391 2.03 2.83 3.13
C VAL A 391 0.71 2.44 2.46
N SER A 392 0.52 1.15 2.15
CA SER A 392 -0.70 0.64 1.52
C SER A 392 -1.86 0.41 2.49
N LEU A 393 -1.60 0.29 3.80
CA LEU A 393 -2.63 -0.01 4.81
C LEU A 393 -3.82 0.97 4.81
N PRO A 394 -3.63 2.31 4.80
CA PRO A 394 -4.75 3.25 4.78
C PRO A 394 -5.61 3.12 3.51
N ALA A 395 -4.97 2.93 2.35
CA ALA A 395 -5.68 2.72 1.09
C ALA A 395 -6.48 1.40 1.14
N LEU A 396 -5.88 0.31 1.62
CA LEU A 396 -6.55 -0.97 1.79
C LEU A 396 -7.75 -0.85 2.72
N PHE A 397 -7.61 -0.16 3.85
CA PHE A 397 -8.70 0.06 4.79
C PHE A 397 -9.89 0.77 4.13
N VAL A 398 -9.64 1.86 3.42
CA VAL A 398 -10.68 2.61 2.69
C VAL A 398 -11.31 1.75 1.59
N ILE A 399 -10.50 0.99 0.84
CA ILE A 399 -10.97 0.08 -0.20
C ILE A 399 -11.91 -0.99 0.38
N VAL A 400 -11.55 -1.59 1.52
CA VAL A 400 -12.40 -2.60 2.16
C VAL A 400 -13.78 -2.03 2.47
N PHE A 401 -13.89 -0.84 3.07
CA PHE A 401 -15.22 -0.29 3.38
C PHE A 401 -15.98 0.19 2.14
N ILE A 402 -15.33 0.93 1.23
CA ILE A 402 -16.00 1.52 0.07
C ILE A 402 -16.38 0.47 -0.96
N VAL A 403 -15.60 -0.60 -1.11
CA VAL A 403 -15.81 -1.62 -2.15
C VAL A 403 -16.55 -2.83 -1.61
N LEU A 404 -16.15 -3.37 -0.44
CA LEU A 404 -16.73 -4.62 0.06
C LEU A 404 -18.17 -4.45 0.51
N VAL A 405 -18.53 -3.33 1.16
CA VAL A 405 -19.89 -3.11 1.67
C VAL A 405 -20.93 -3.06 0.54
N PRO A 406 -20.77 -2.28 -0.54
CA PRO A 406 -21.70 -2.29 -1.67
C PRO A 406 -21.73 -3.63 -2.42
N ILE A 407 -20.60 -4.31 -2.56
CA ILE A 407 -20.55 -5.65 -3.19
C ILE A 407 -21.37 -6.64 -2.36
N MET A 408 -21.12 -6.73 -1.05
CA MET A 408 -21.86 -7.61 -0.17
C MET A 408 -23.34 -7.25 -0.13
N THR A 409 -23.69 -5.97 -0.15
CA THR A 409 -25.10 -5.53 -0.21
C THR A 409 -25.74 -6.01 -1.50
N THR A 410 -25.07 -5.85 -2.64
CA THR A 410 -25.55 -6.35 -3.94
C THR A 410 -25.73 -7.86 -3.93
N ILE A 411 -24.74 -8.60 -3.39
CA ILE A 411 -24.80 -10.05 -3.22
C ILE A 411 -26.02 -10.44 -2.40
N LEU A 412 -26.19 -9.88 -1.21
CA LEU A 412 -27.32 -10.20 -0.34
C LEU A 412 -28.66 -9.81 -0.96
N LEU A 413 -28.75 -8.64 -1.59
CA LEU A 413 -29.98 -8.16 -2.21
C LEU A 413 -30.48 -9.05 -3.35
N SER A 414 -29.57 -9.76 -4.04
CA SER A 414 -29.96 -10.72 -5.08
C SER A 414 -30.76 -11.92 -4.55
N PHE A 415 -30.65 -12.23 -3.26
CA PHE A 415 -31.39 -13.31 -2.59
C PHE A 415 -32.67 -12.82 -1.91
N THR A 416 -33.04 -11.55 -2.08
CA THR A 416 -34.26 -10.96 -1.49
C THR A 416 -35.31 -10.63 -2.54
N ASN A 417 -36.50 -10.25 -2.09
CA ASN A 417 -37.58 -9.75 -2.95
C ASN A 417 -37.75 -8.23 -2.79
N MET A 418 -36.67 -7.47 -2.97
CA MET A 418 -36.76 -6.00 -3.07
C MET A 418 -37.19 -5.62 -4.50
N GLY A 419 -38.49 -5.46 -4.69
CA GLY A 419 -39.13 -5.08 -5.95
C GLY A 419 -39.97 -3.81 -5.79
N PRO A 420 -40.69 -3.38 -6.84
CA PRO A 420 -41.39 -2.10 -6.85
C PRO A 420 -42.40 -1.93 -5.71
N LYS A 421 -43.08 -3.03 -5.33
CA LYS A 421 -44.08 -3.07 -4.26
C LYS A 421 -43.51 -3.30 -2.86
N THR A 422 -42.23 -3.67 -2.76
CA THR A 422 -41.57 -4.16 -1.54
C THR A 422 -40.28 -3.39 -1.24
N GLN A 423 -40.18 -2.13 -1.68
CA GLN A 423 -38.98 -1.29 -1.49
C GLN A 423 -38.60 -1.07 -0.02
N SER A 424 -39.59 -0.86 0.86
CA SER A 424 -39.33 -0.58 2.27
C SER A 424 -39.05 -1.84 3.08
N LYS A 425 -39.85 -2.89 2.86
CA LYS A 425 -39.74 -4.18 3.55
C LYS A 425 -39.73 -5.33 2.55
N PHE A 426 -38.68 -6.13 2.58
CA PHE A 426 -38.51 -7.26 1.67
C PHE A 426 -38.01 -8.50 2.43
N PRO A 427 -38.58 -9.69 2.17
CA PRO A 427 -38.10 -10.94 2.74
C PRO A 427 -36.97 -11.54 1.90
N TRP A 428 -36.27 -12.51 2.51
CA TRP A 428 -35.41 -13.45 1.79
C TRP A 428 -36.26 -14.39 0.93
N VAL A 429 -35.81 -14.63 -0.30
CA VAL A 429 -36.45 -15.55 -1.27
C VAL A 429 -35.49 -16.59 -1.84
N GLY A 430 -34.24 -16.62 -1.33
CA GLY A 430 -33.23 -17.58 -1.74
C GLY A 430 -32.87 -17.43 -3.21
N LEU A 431 -32.89 -18.54 -3.95
CA LEU A 431 -32.43 -18.60 -5.35
C LEU A 431 -33.52 -18.28 -6.40
N SER A 432 -34.68 -17.77 -5.99
CA SER A 432 -35.82 -17.54 -6.90
C SER A 432 -35.48 -16.59 -8.06
N ASN A 433 -34.78 -15.48 -7.78
CA ASN A 433 -34.35 -14.50 -8.79
C ASN A 433 -33.43 -15.15 -9.83
N TYR A 434 -32.48 -15.98 -9.40
CA TYR A 434 -31.57 -16.71 -10.27
C TYR A 434 -32.30 -17.75 -11.13
N LYS A 435 -33.24 -18.51 -10.54
CA LYS A 435 -34.06 -19.47 -11.27
C LYS A 435 -34.89 -18.78 -12.35
N MET A 436 -35.49 -17.63 -12.05
CA MET A 436 -36.24 -16.84 -13.01
C MET A 436 -35.38 -16.38 -14.19
N LEU A 437 -34.15 -15.88 -13.93
CA LEU A 437 -33.22 -15.45 -14.97
C LEU A 437 -32.73 -16.62 -15.85
N LEU A 438 -32.27 -17.70 -15.21
CA LEU A 438 -31.71 -18.86 -15.92
C LEU A 438 -32.76 -19.62 -16.73
N ALA A 439 -33.98 -19.76 -16.19
CA ALA A 439 -35.08 -20.39 -16.90
C ALA A 439 -35.75 -19.47 -17.94
N GLY A 440 -35.29 -18.22 -18.08
CA GLY A 440 -35.87 -17.24 -18.99
C GLY A 440 -37.34 -16.93 -18.68
N GLN A 441 -37.77 -17.11 -17.43
CA GLN A 441 -39.17 -16.99 -17.04
C GLN A 441 -39.59 -15.52 -16.90
N GLY A 442 -40.80 -15.23 -17.39
CA GLY A 442 -41.38 -13.90 -17.36
C GLY A 442 -40.70 -12.90 -18.32
N LEU A 443 -41.21 -11.68 -18.31
CA LEU A 443 -40.72 -10.61 -19.16
C LEU A 443 -39.26 -10.23 -18.84
N VAL A 444 -38.85 -10.31 -17.58
CA VAL A 444 -37.50 -9.95 -17.15
C VAL A 444 -36.47 -11.01 -17.59
N GLY A 445 -36.75 -12.30 -17.38
CA GLY A 445 -35.84 -13.39 -17.75
C GLY A 445 -35.64 -13.54 -19.25
N SER A 446 -36.69 -13.39 -20.04
CA SER A 446 -36.60 -13.44 -21.51
C SER A 446 -35.79 -12.27 -22.10
N VAL A 447 -35.99 -11.06 -21.56
CA VAL A 447 -35.25 -9.85 -21.98
C VAL A 447 -33.77 -9.95 -21.61
N PHE A 448 -33.44 -10.53 -20.46
CA PHE A 448 -32.06 -10.76 -20.04
C PHE A 448 -31.22 -11.50 -21.08
N TRP A 449 -31.72 -12.60 -21.66
CA TRP A 449 -30.98 -13.38 -22.67
C TRP A 449 -30.81 -12.63 -23.99
N LYS A 450 -31.82 -11.89 -24.43
CA LYS A 450 -31.73 -11.04 -25.64
C LYS A 450 -30.65 -9.97 -25.49
N ILE A 451 -30.62 -9.30 -24.33
CA ILE A 451 -29.63 -8.27 -24.02
C ILE A 451 -28.25 -8.87 -23.81
N SER A 452 -28.16 -10.05 -23.19
CA SER A 452 -26.90 -10.78 -23.02
C SER A 452 -26.25 -11.10 -24.37
N LEU A 453 -27.03 -11.64 -25.32
CA LEU A 453 -26.55 -11.93 -26.67
C LEU A 453 -26.09 -10.66 -27.37
N TRP A 454 -26.88 -9.58 -27.31
CA TRP A 454 -26.49 -8.30 -27.89
C TRP A 454 -25.22 -7.74 -27.24
N THR A 455 -25.07 -7.84 -25.92
CA THR A 455 -23.88 -7.37 -25.20
C THR A 455 -22.63 -8.11 -25.67
N ILE A 456 -22.70 -9.41 -25.91
CA ILE A 456 -21.58 -10.18 -26.48
C ILE A 456 -21.24 -9.68 -27.90
N ILE A 457 -22.25 -9.52 -28.76
CA ILE A 457 -22.05 -9.02 -30.14
C ILE A 457 -21.46 -7.60 -30.12
N TRP A 458 -22.00 -6.73 -29.28
CA TRP A 458 -21.51 -5.38 -29.03
C TRP A 458 -20.05 -5.38 -28.60
N THR A 459 -19.72 -6.13 -27.56
CA THR A 459 -18.37 -6.19 -26.99
C THR A 459 -17.38 -6.73 -28.01
N LEU A 460 -17.71 -7.81 -28.71
CA LEU A 460 -16.84 -8.35 -29.75
C LEU A 460 -16.69 -7.38 -30.92
N GLY A 461 -17.79 -6.84 -31.45
CA GLY A 461 -17.77 -5.94 -32.60
C GLY A 461 -17.04 -4.62 -32.31
N ALA A 462 -17.46 -3.90 -31.28
CA ALA A 462 -16.90 -2.59 -30.93
C ALA A 462 -15.43 -2.68 -30.49
N THR A 463 -15.10 -3.67 -29.64
CA THR A 463 -13.72 -3.82 -29.15
C THR A 463 -12.78 -4.29 -30.24
N THR A 464 -13.16 -5.31 -31.03
CA THR A 464 -12.32 -5.80 -32.13
C THR A 464 -12.08 -4.70 -33.17
N LEU A 465 -13.12 -3.91 -33.48
CA LEU A 465 -12.98 -2.77 -34.38
C LEU A 465 -12.01 -1.72 -33.80
N ALA A 466 -12.17 -1.33 -32.54
CA ALA A 466 -11.27 -0.38 -31.87
C ALA A 466 -9.82 -0.87 -31.85
N ILE A 467 -9.61 -2.15 -31.52
CA ILE A 467 -8.28 -2.77 -31.50
C ILE A 467 -7.66 -2.74 -32.89
N THR A 468 -8.41 -3.21 -33.89
CA THR A 468 -7.94 -3.31 -35.27
C THR A 468 -7.57 -1.93 -35.81
N LEU A 469 -8.46 -0.94 -35.67
CA LEU A 469 -8.22 0.42 -36.13
C LEU A 469 -7.04 1.06 -35.40
N GLY A 470 -7.00 0.99 -34.07
CA GLY A 470 -5.92 1.60 -33.28
C GLY A 470 -4.55 0.99 -33.61
N PHE A 471 -4.49 -0.33 -33.78
CA PHE A 471 -3.26 -1.02 -34.14
C PHE A 471 -2.82 -0.70 -35.56
N LEU A 472 -3.74 -0.69 -36.53
CA LEU A 472 -3.44 -0.28 -37.91
C LEU A 472 -2.90 1.16 -37.97
N LEU A 473 -3.55 2.09 -37.26
CA LEU A 473 -3.10 3.48 -37.18
C LEU A 473 -1.71 3.57 -36.53
N ALA A 474 -1.41 2.75 -35.51
CA ALA A 474 -0.12 2.74 -34.83
C ALA A 474 1.00 2.25 -35.76
N LEU A 475 0.75 1.16 -36.50
CA LEU A 475 1.69 0.67 -37.52
C LEU A 475 1.95 1.70 -38.61
N LEU A 476 0.89 2.36 -39.11
CA LEU A 476 1.03 3.44 -40.09
C LEU A 476 1.88 4.58 -39.52
N ALA A 477 1.56 5.09 -38.34
CA ALA A 477 2.28 6.20 -37.71
C ALA A 477 3.73 5.86 -37.33
N HIS A 478 4.07 4.57 -37.21
CA HIS A 478 5.42 4.10 -36.95
C HIS A 478 6.26 3.99 -38.24
N ASN A 479 5.65 3.72 -39.39
CA ASN A 479 6.35 3.51 -40.68
C ASN A 479 7.28 4.70 -41.07
N PRO A 480 8.58 4.50 -41.32
CA PRO A 480 9.55 5.55 -41.67
C PRO A 480 9.17 6.37 -42.91
N ARG A 481 8.40 5.81 -43.84
CA ARG A 481 8.03 6.47 -45.11
C ARG A 481 6.99 7.58 -44.96
N ILE A 482 6.26 7.63 -43.84
CA ILE A 482 5.22 8.65 -43.64
C ILE A 482 5.85 9.98 -43.23
N LYS A 483 5.61 11.04 -44.01
CA LYS A 483 5.98 12.42 -43.69
C LYS A 483 4.89 13.07 -42.82
N GLY A 484 5.27 13.97 -41.91
CA GLY A 484 4.32 14.69 -41.06
C GLY A 484 3.73 13.87 -39.89
N LYS A 485 4.45 12.84 -39.42
CA LYS A 485 3.98 11.90 -38.36
C LYS A 485 3.46 12.60 -37.09
N GLY A 486 4.08 13.70 -36.68
CA GLY A 486 3.65 14.45 -35.51
C GLY A 486 2.21 14.97 -35.62
N PHE A 487 1.86 15.54 -36.78
CA PHE A 487 0.50 16.03 -37.05
C PHE A 487 -0.52 14.89 -37.10
N LEU A 488 -0.19 13.78 -37.77
CA LEU A 488 -1.06 12.59 -37.83
C LEU A 488 -1.30 11.99 -36.44
N ARG A 489 -0.27 11.90 -35.59
CA ARG A 489 -0.39 11.43 -34.20
C ARG A 489 -1.36 12.29 -33.39
N ILE A 490 -1.32 13.60 -33.55
CA ILE A 490 -2.25 14.53 -32.87
C ILE A 490 -3.69 14.23 -33.29
N ILE A 491 -3.95 14.09 -34.60
CA ILE A 491 -5.30 13.77 -35.12
C ILE A 491 -5.80 12.44 -34.55
N TYR A 492 -4.95 11.40 -34.53
CA TYR A 492 -5.36 10.07 -34.08
C TYR A 492 -5.62 9.99 -32.57
N ILE A 493 -4.99 10.86 -31.76
CA ILE A 493 -5.20 10.92 -30.31
C ILE A 493 -6.40 11.80 -29.95
N LEU A 494 -6.80 12.73 -30.83
CA LEU A 494 -7.88 13.70 -30.59
C LEU A 494 -9.18 13.09 -30.04
N PRO A 495 -9.70 11.95 -30.54
CA PRO A 495 -10.93 11.36 -30.03
C PRO A 495 -10.89 11.00 -28.53
N TRP A 496 -9.69 10.65 -28.02
CA TRP A 496 -9.49 10.37 -26.59
C TRP A 496 -9.13 11.63 -25.79
N ALA A 497 -8.56 12.65 -26.42
CA ALA A 497 -8.23 13.92 -25.77
C ALA A 497 -9.49 14.73 -25.41
N VAL A 498 -10.56 14.61 -26.18
CA VAL A 498 -11.85 15.24 -25.89
C VAL A 498 -12.66 14.36 -24.93
N PRO A 499 -13.28 14.91 -23.88
CA PRO A 499 -14.13 14.14 -22.98
C PRO A 499 -15.23 13.36 -23.71
N ALA A 500 -15.24 12.03 -23.54
CA ALA A 500 -16.11 11.13 -24.30
C ALA A 500 -17.60 11.50 -24.21
N PHE A 501 -18.08 11.96 -23.05
CA PHE A 501 -19.50 12.31 -22.88
C PHE A 501 -19.95 13.42 -23.83
N ILE A 502 -19.13 14.47 -24.03
CA ILE A 502 -19.42 15.58 -24.95
C ILE A 502 -19.50 15.04 -26.37
N THR A 503 -18.50 14.23 -26.75
CA THR A 503 -18.42 13.65 -28.09
C THR A 503 -19.62 12.75 -28.39
N ILE A 504 -20.01 11.88 -27.46
CA ILE A 504 -21.16 10.99 -27.62
C ILE A 504 -22.46 11.80 -27.76
N MET A 505 -22.66 12.81 -26.92
CA MET A 505 -23.84 13.68 -27.00
C MET A 505 -23.88 14.49 -28.30
N PHE A 506 -22.72 14.97 -28.78
CA PHE A 506 -22.62 15.62 -30.08
C PHE A 506 -23.10 14.70 -31.20
N PHE A 507 -22.60 13.47 -31.27
CA PHE A 507 -23.06 12.49 -32.25
C PHE A 507 -24.54 12.11 -32.06
N SER A 508 -25.04 12.04 -30.83
CA SER A 508 -26.47 11.83 -30.54
C SER A 508 -27.37 12.88 -31.19
N ILE A 509 -26.95 14.15 -31.17
CA ILE A 509 -27.67 15.28 -31.78
C ILE A 509 -27.54 15.19 -33.31
N MET A 510 -26.34 14.96 -33.83
CA MET A 510 -26.09 14.87 -35.27
C MET A 510 -26.82 13.71 -35.95
N PHE A 511 -27.04 12.60 -35.23
CA PHE A 511 -27.82 11.44 -35.70
C PHE A 511 -29.30 11.49 -35.31
N SER A 512 -29.79 12.60 -34.74
CA SER A 512 -31.23 12.79 -34.48
C SER A 512 -32.03 12.89 -35.78
N THR A 513 -33.36 12.73 -35.68
CA THR A 513 -34.27 12.90 -36.82
C THR A 513 -34.15 14.34 -37.33
N GLY A 514 -33.65 14.51 -38.56
CA GLY A 514 -33.34 15.83 -39.14
C GLY A 514 -31.92 16.36 -38.86
N GLY A 515 -31.08 15.63 -38.14
CA GLY A 515 -29.68 15.98 -37.93
C GLY A 515 -28.81 15.76 -39.17
N GLU A 516 -27.74 16.55 -39.30
CA GLU A 516 -26.85 16.56 -40.47
C GLU A 516 -26.32 15.17 -40.86
N LEU A 517 -25.83 14.38 -39.91
CA LEU A 517 -25.27 13.06 -40.21
C LEU A 517 -26.35 12.08 -40.67
N ASN A 518 -27.56 12.19 -40.11
CA ASN A 518 -28.70 11.37 -40.54
C ASN A 518 -29.15 11.75 -41.96
N MET A 519 -29.14 13.05 -42.29
CA MET A 519 -29.45 13.56 -43.64
C MET A 519 -28.39 13.14 -44.67
N ILE A 520 -27.11 13.25 -44.34
CA ILE A 520 -26.00 12.81 -45.20
C ILE A 520 -26.13 11.32 -45.49
N LEU A 521 -26.38 10.51 -44.46
CA LEU A 521 -26.54 9.07 -44.59
C LEU A 521 -27.74 8.72 -45.49
N SER A 522 -28.86 9.41 -45.30
CA SER A 522 -30.07 9.21 -46.12
C SER A 522 -29.85 9.56 -47.59
N LYS A 523 -29.12 10.66 -47.88
CA LYS A 523 -28.73 11.04 -49.24
C LYS A 523 -27.81 10.01 -49.89
N LEU A 524 -26.80 9.54 -49.15
CA LEU A 524 -25.81 8.57 -49.66
C LEU A 524 -26.45 7.22 -49.99
N LEU A 525 -27.46 6.80 -49.22
CA LEU A 525 -28.16 5.53 -49.41
C LEU A 525 -29.38 5.64 -50.34
N GLY A 526 -29.72 6.84 -50.82
CA GLY A 526 -30.89 7.06 -51.67
C GLY A 526 -32.24 6.76 -51.01
N ARG A 527 -32.29 6.63 -49.67
CA ARG A 527 -33.51 6.34 -48.90
C ARG A 527 -33.47 7.03 -47.54
N SER A 528 -34.63 7.38 -47.00
CA SER A 528 -34.72 7.91 -45.64
C SER A 528 -34.22 6.88 -44.64
N VAL A 529 -33.20 7.26 -43.87
CA VAL A 529 -32.68 6.49 -42.74
C VAL A 529 -32.99 7.27 -41.48
N ASP A 530 -33.58 6.61 -40.50
CA ASP A 530 -33.69 7.13 -39.14
C ASP A 530 -32.82 6.28 -38.22
N VAL A 531 -31.62 6.78 -37.93
CA VAL A 531 -30.63 6.05 -37.13
C VAL A 531 -31.17 5.73 -35.74
N LYS A 532 -31.77 6.70 -35.03
CA LYS A 532 -32.17 6.54 -33.62
C LYS A 532 -33.46 5.73 -33.44
N ASN A 533 -34.31 5.67 -34.46
CA ASN A 533 -35.55 4.88 -34.42
C ASN A 533 -35.39 3.48 -35.05
N SER A 534 -34.24 3.17 -35.65
CA SER A 534 -33.95 1.85 -36.21
C SER A 534 -32.93 1.07 -35.38
N MET A 535 -33.32 -0.15 -34.99
CA MET A 535 -32.48 -1.07 -34.20
C MET A 535 -31.13 -1.35 -34.88
N VAL A 536 -31.15 -1.67 -36.17
CA VAL A 536 -29.93 -2.02 -36.91
C VAL A 536 -28.99 -0.83 -37.02
N TRP A 537 -29.53 0.34 -37.38
CA TRP A 537 -28.72 1.55 -37.57
C TRP A 537 -28.16 2.10 -36.26
N THR A 538 -28.96 2.15 -35.19
CA THR A 538 -28.48 2.54 -33.86
C THR A 538 -27.31 1.64 -33.44
N ARG A 539 -27.49 0.32 -33.53
CA ARG A 539 -26.46 -0.65 -33.14
C ARG A 539 -25.16 -0.49 -33.95
N LEU A 540 -25.27 -0.30 -35.25
CA LEU A 540 -24.13 -0.10 -36.15
C LEU A 540 -23.39 1.20 -35.82
N VAL A 541 -24.12 2.31 -35.67
CA VAL A 541 -23.52 3.62 -35.35
C VAL A 541 -22.82 3.59 -33.99
N LEU A 542 -23.40 2.93 -32.99
CA LEU A 542 -22.75 2.75 -31.69
C LEU A 542 -21.43 1.98 -31.84
N ILE A 543 -21.38 0.90 -32.64
CA ILE A 543 -20.16 0.10 -32.83
C ILE A 543 -19.08 0.94 -33.51
N LEU A 544 -19.46 1.70 -34.54
CA LEU A 544 -18.52 2.59 -35.25
C LEU A 544 -18.01 3.71 -34.35
N LEU A 545 -18.90 4.34 -33.57
CA LEU A 545 -18.55 5.41 -32.65
C LEU A 545 -17.58 4.91 -31.56
N GLN A 546 -17.85 3.73 -30.99
CA GLN A 546 -16.93 3.12 -30.02
C GLN A 546 -15.63 2.65 -30.67
N GLY A 547 -15.70 2.12 -31.89
CA GLY A 547 -14.52 1.77 -32.68
C GLY A 547 -13.59 2.97 -32.85
N TRP A 548 -14.16 4.13 -33.22
CA TRP A 548 -13.41 5.37 -33.37
C TRP A 548 -12.86 5.90 -32.03
N LEU A 549 -13.69 6.05 -30.99
CA LEU A 549 -13.24 6.51 -29.67
C LEU A 549 -12.19 5.59 -29.03
N GLY A 550 -12.42 4.28 -29.09
CA GLY A 550 -11.54 3.27 -28.53
C GLY A 550 -10.22 3.12 -29.31
N SER A 551 -10.25 3.35 -30.63
CA SER A 551 -9.06 3.23 -31.48
C SER A 551 -7.93 4.16 -31.03
N SER A 552 -8.24 5.36 -30.55
CA SER A 552 -7.26 6.34 -30.08
C SER A 552 -6.48 5.86 -28.85
N TYR A 553 -7.17 5.19 -27.92
CA TYR A 553 -6.52 4.61 -26.75
C TYR A 553 -5.60 3.44 -27.16
N ILE A 554 -6.10 2.53 -28.00
CA ILE A 554 -5.30 1.41 -28.51
C ILE A 554 -4.10 1.91 -29.32
N PHE A 555 -4.30 2.95 -30.13
CA PHE A 555 -3.25 3.61 -30.91
C PHE A 555 -2.12 4.12 -30.01
N LEU A 556 -2.46 4.84 -28.94
CA LEU A 556 -1.49 5.38 -27.99
C LEU A 556 -0.69 4.26 -27.31
N LEU A 557 -1.38 3.23 -26.82
CA LEU A 557 -0.74 2.07 -26.19
C LEU A 557 0.18 1.31 -27.16
N SER A 558 -0.33 0.97 -28.34
CA SER A 558 0.42 0.20 -29.34
C SER A 558 1.64 0.99 -29.80
N THR A 559 1.52 2.31 -29.92
CA THR A 559 2.66 3.18 -30.26
C THR A 559 3.75 3.16 -29.18
N GLY A 560 3.39 3.14 -27.90
CA GLY A 560 4.35 3.03 -26.80
C GLY A 560 5.11 1.70 -26.83
N VAL A 561 4.39 0.59 -27.05
CA VAL A 561 4.99 -0.74 -27.19
C VAL A 561 5.89 -0.84 -28.43
N LEU A 562 5.44 -0.33 -29.57
CA LEU A 562 6.23 -0.28 -30.81
C LEU A 562 7.55 0.49 -30.63
N GLN A 563 7.56 1.56 -29.84
CA GLN A 563 8.76 2.34 -29.55
C GLN A 563 9.73 1.64 -28.59
N ALA A 564 9.28 0.63 -27.84
CA ALA A 564 10.11 -0.13 -26.93
C ALA A 564 10.85 -1.30 -27.62
N ILE A 565 10.50 -1.62 -28.87
CA ILE A 565 11.16 -2.68 -29.64
C ILE A 565 12.54 -2.18 -30.09
N PRO A 566 13.65 -2.83 -29.68
CA PRO A 566 15.00 -2.48 -30.12
C PRO A 566 15.16 -2.49 -31.65
N GLU A 567 15.90 -1.53 -32.20
CA GLU A 567 16.12 -1.41 -33.65
C GLU A 567 17.04 -2.52 -34.20
N ASP A 568 17.94 -3.05 -33.37
CA ASP A 568 18.87 -4.16 -33.71
C ASP A 568 18.14 -5.43 -34.18
N LEU A 569 16.95 -5.73 -33.65
CA LEU A 569 16.10 -6.85 -34.12
C LEU A 569 15.65 -6.64 -35.58
N TYR A 570 15.39 -5.40 -35.98
CA TYR A 570 14.99 -5.10 -37.35
C TYR A 570 16.18 -5.09 -38.30
N GLU A 571 17.36 -4.64 -37.84
CA GLU A 571 18.61 -4.68 -38.59
C GLU A 571 19.08 -6.12 -38.83
N ALA A 572 19.07 -6.96 -37.80
CA ALA A 572 19.39 -8.39 -37.91
C ALA A 572 18.47 -9.09 -38.93
N ALA A 573 17.18 -8.79 -38.89
CA ALA A 573 16.24 -9.33 -39.86
C ALA A 573 16.48 -8.83 -41.29
N GLU A 574 16.95 -7.58 -41.48
CA GLU A 574 17.36 -7.07 -42.79
C GLU A 574 18.61 -7.77 -43.32
N ILE A 575 19.57 -8.07 -42.44
CA ILE A 575 20.77 -8.87 -42.78
C ILE A 575 20.37 -10.28 -43.24
N ASP A 576 19.36 -10.88 -42.60
CA ASP A 576 18.76 -12.18 -43.00
C ASP A 576 17.87 -12.09 -44.26
N GLY A 577 17.76 -10.92 -44.89
CA GLY A 577 16.98 -10.71 -46.11
C GLY A 577 15.46 -10.62 -45.89
N ALA A 578 15.01 -10.37 -44.65
CA ALA A 578 13.59 -10.28 -44.34
C ALA A 578 12.96 -9.00 -44.93
N ASN A 579 11.90 -9.17 -45.72
CA ASN A 579 11.12 -8.04 -46.24
C ASN A 579 10.22 -7.39 -45.17
N SER A 580 9.68 -6.20 -45.45
CA SER A 580 8.88 -5.44 -44.48
C SER A 580 7.65 -6.21 -43.95
N TRP A 581 7.04 -7.06 -44.78
CA TRP A 581 5.88 -7.87 -44.38
C TRP A 581 6.27 -9.02 -43.45
N GLN A 582 7.42 -9.64 -43.70
CA GLN A 582 8.02 -10.64 -42.83
C GLN A 582 8.40 -10.04 -41.48
N LYS A 583 9.05 -8.86 -41.47
CA LYS A 583 9.37 -8.15 -40.22
C LYS A 583 8.10 -7.79 -39.44
N MET A 584 7.06 -7.31 -40.11
CA MET A 584 5.78 -7.01 -39.48
C MET A 584 5.13 -8.26 -38.86
N LEU A 585 5.02 -9.36 -39.59
CA LEU A 585 4.33 -10.57 -39.12
C LEU A 585 5.13 -11.43 -38.14
N ARG A 586 6.47 -11.44 -38.26
CA ARG A 586 7.34 -12.32 -37.47
C ARG A 586 7.99 -11.63 -36.27
N ILE A 587 8.13 -10.30 -36.30
CA ILE A 587 8.78 -9.53 -35.23
C ILE A 587 7.76 -8.60 -34.58
N THR A 588 7.26 -7.61 -35.34
CA THR A 588 6.44 -6.52 -34.78
C THR A 588 5.13 -7.02 -34.19
N LEU A 589 4.31 -7.72 -34.96
CA LEU A 589 2.98 -8.16 -34.54
C LEU A 589 3.03 -9.13 -33.34
N PRO A 590 3.89 -10.18 -33.32
CA PRO A 590 4.00 -11.06 -32.17
C PRO A 590 4.45 -10.34 -30.89
N ILE A 591 5.46 -9.47 -30.98
CA ILE A 591 5.97 -8.73 -29.81
C ILE A 591 4.90 -7.77 -29.28
N VAL A 592 4.25 -7.00 -30.15
CA VAL A 592 3.22 -6.05 -29.69
C VAL A 592 2.00 -6.77 -29.14
N LEU A 593 1.51 -7.83 -29.80
CA LEU A 593 0.37 -8.60 -29.27
C LEU A 593 0.72 -9.25 -27.93
N PHE A 594 1.94 -9.76 -27.75
CA PHE A 594 2.39 -10.32 -26.49
C PHE A 594 2.35 -9.27 -25.37
N GLN A 595 2.95 -8.11 -25.59
CA GLN A 595 3.02 -7.04 -24.58
C GLN A 595 1.66 -6.37 -24.32
N THR A 596 0.80 -6.27 -25.34
CA THR A 596 -0.51 -5.61 -25.22
C THR A 596 -1.63 -6.56 -24.79
N ALA A 597 -1.46 -7.89 -24.86
CA ALA A 597 -2.52 -8.86 -24.60
C ALA A 597 -3.30 -8.64 -23.27
N PRO A 598 -2.65 -8.39 -22.11
CA PRO A 598 -3.38 -8.09 -20.87
C PRO A 598 -4.27 -6.85 -20.97
N LEU A 599 -3.81 -5.83 -21.71
CA LEU A 599 -4.54 -4.59 -21.96
C LEU A 599 -5.69 -4.80 -22.95
N LEU A 600 -5.52 -5.68 -23.94
CA LEU A 600 -6.59 -6.05 -24.86
C LEU A 600 -7.72 -6.78 -24.12
N VAL A 601 -7.41 -7.72 -23.22
CA VAL A 601 -8.41 -8.38 -22.36
C VAL A 601 -9.16 -7.34 -21.52
N ASN A 602 -8.45 -6.35 -20.96
CA ASN A 602 -9.07 -5.26 -20.21
C ASN A 602 -10.04 -4.43 -21.09
N GLN A 603 -9.75 -4.25 -22.38
CA GLN A 603 -10.62 -3.52 -23.29
C GLN A 603 -11.93 -4.25 -23.61
N TYR A 604 -11.90 -5.58 -23.70
CA TYR A 604 -13.14 -6.36 -23.79
C TYR A 604 -13.98 -6.22 -22.51
N THR A 605 -13.35 -6.29 -21.33
CA THR A 605 -14.01 -6.07 -20.04
C THR A 605 -14.62 -4.67 -19.92
N PHE A 606 -13.91 -3.64 -20.41
CA PHE A 606 -14.39 -2.26 -20.44
C PHE A 606 -15.63 -2.10 -21.32
N ASN A 607 -15.59 -2.57 -22.57
CA ASN A 607 -16.71 -2.42 -23.50
C ASN A 607 -17.94 -3.24 -23.12
N PHE A 608 -17.75 -4.39 -22.45
CA PHE A 608 -18.84 -5.16 -21.85
C PHE A 608 -19.68 -4.33 -20.87
N ASN A 609 -19.04 -3.40 -20.15
CA ASN A 609 -19.68 -2.55 -19.14
C ASN A 609 -19.74 -1.06 -19.55
N ASN A 610 -19.69 -0.75 -20.86
CA ASN A 610 -19.64 0.64 -21.33
C ASN A 610 -21.03 1.29 -21.32
N PHE A 611 -21.51 1.62 -20.12
CA PHE A 611 -22.80 2.27 -19.89
C PHE A 611 -22.93 3.62 -20.61
N SER A 612 -21.89 4.45 -20.55
CA SER A 612 -21.93 5.85 -20.96
C SER A 612 -22.29 6.01 -22.44
N ILE A 613 -21.71 5.21 -23.34
CA ILE A 613 -22.00 5.36 -24.78
C ILE A 613 -23.45 5.00 -25.12
N ILE A 614 -24.00 3.97 -24.49
CA ILE A 614 -25.37 3.53 -24.73
C ILE A 614 -26.38 4.54 -24.16
N TYR A 615 -26.15 4.96 -22.90
CA TYR A 615 -27.06 5.86 -22.22
C TYR A 615 -27.07 7.26 -22.84
N LEU A 616 -25.89 7.83 -23.13
CA LEU A 616 -25.80 9.20 -23.66
C LEU A 616 -26.19 9.30 -25.14
N PHE A 617 -26.09 8.23 -25.93
CA PHE A 617 -26.45 8.27 -27.33
C PHE A 617 -27.97 8.35 -27.54
N ASN A 618 -28.76 7.47 -26.93
CA ASN A 618 -30.23 7.52 -27.03
C ASN A 618 -30.94 6.78 -25.88
N GLY A 619 -30.27 6.63 -24.73
CA GLY A 619 -30.84 5.91 -23.59
C GLY A 619 -31.11 4.43 -23.87
N GLY A 620 -30.37 3.78 -24.78
CA GLY A 620 -30.55 2.37 -25.13
C GLY A 620 -31.67 2.05 -26.12
N GLY A 621 -32.27 3.07 -26.75
CA GLY A 621 -33.32 2.90 -27.76
C GLY A 621 -32.81 2.28 -29.08
N PRO A 622 -33.69 2.10 -30.08
CA PRO A 622 -35.13 2.32 -30.03
C PRO A 622 -35.83 1.33 -29.11
N PHE A 623 -36.95 1.76 -28.53
CA PHE A 623 -37.77 0.94 -27.62
C PHE A 623 -38.80 0.16 -28.42
N SER A 624 -38.82 -1.16 -28.23
CA SER A 624 -39.84 -2.05 -28.81
C SER A 624 -40.56 -2.75 -27.66
N PRO A 625 -41.72 -2.23 -27.21
CA PRO A 625 -42.47 -2.82 -26.11
C PRO A 625 -42.88 -4.27 -26.35
N LEU A 626 -43.10 -4.65 -27.62
CA LEU A 626 -43.43 -6.01 -28.02
C LEU A 626 -42.28 -7.00 -27.77
N GLU A 627 -41.02 -6.56 -27.94
CA GLU A 627 -39.86 -7.44 -27.84
C GLU A 627 -39.15 -7.38 -26.49
N TYR A 628 -39.09 -6.19 -25.88
CA TYR A 628 -38.29 -5.90 -24.69
C TYR A 628 -39.14 -5.50 -23.48
N GLY A 629 -40.45 -5.36 -23.65
CA GLY A 629 -41.31 -4.69 -22.69
C GLY A 629 -40.88 -3.24 -22.45
N ASN A 630 -41.51 -2.57 -21.48
CA ASN A 630 -41.05 -1.26 -21.01
C ASN A 630 -39.81 -1.36 -20.09
N LEU A 631 -39.04 -2.44 -20.19
CA LEU A 631 -37.91 -2.75 -19.32
C LEU A 631 -36.55 -2.41 -19.96
N ALA A 632 -36.47 -2.46 -21.29
CA ALA A 632 -35.25 -2.20 -22.05
C ALA A 632 -35.55 -1.68 -23.45
N GLY A 633 -34.54 -1.09 -24.08
CA GLY A 633 -34.52 -0.80 -25.51
C GLY A 633 -33.59 -1.76 -26.25
N SER A 634 -33.65 -1.70 -27.57
CA SER A 634 -32.98 -2.67 -28.44
C SER A 634 -31.46 -2.53 -28.52
N SER A 635 -30.88 -1.39 -28.11
CA SER A 635 -29.41 -1.21 -28.04
C SER A 635 -28.84 -1.31 -26.63
N ASP A 636 -29.68 -1.53 -25.61
CA ASP A 636 -29.22 -1.72 -24.25
C ASP A 636 -28.25 -2.87 -24.13
N ILE A 637 -27.16 -2.63 -23.41
CA ILE A 637 -26.25 -3.67 -22.93
C ILE A 637 -26.61 -4.02 -21.49
N LEU A 638 -26.03 -5.10 -20.98
CA LEU A 638 -26.37 -5.62 -19.66
C LEU A 638 -26.28 -4.59 -18.52
N ILE A 639 -25.27 -3.71 -18.52
CA ILE A 639 -25.16 -2.67 -17.49
C ILE A 639 -26.23 -1.57 -17.62
N SER A 640 -26.62 -1.17 -18.84
CA SER A 640 -27.70 -0.19 -19.03
C SER A 640 -29.07 -0.79 -18.74
N TYR A 641 -29.21 -2.10 -18.96
CA TYR A 641 -30.37 -2.86 -18.52
C TYR A 641 -30.48 -2.94 -16.99
N ILE A 642 -29.40 -3.25 -16.27
CA ILE A 642 -29.37 -3.21 -14.80
C ILE A 642 -29.79 -1.84 -14.30
N TYR A 643 -29.26 -0.76 -14.88
CA TYR A 643 -29.64 0.61 -14.54
C TYR A 643 -31.15 0.84 -14.70
N LYS A 644 -31.74 0.44 -15.83
CA LYS A 644 -33.18 0.58 -16.05
C LYS A 644 -34.02 -0.28 -15.10
N LEU A 645 -33.56 -1.49 -14.78
CA LEU A 645 -34.24 -2.35 -13.81
C LEU A 645 -34.26 -1.71 -12.43
N THR A 646 -33.12 -1.19 -11.96
CA THR A 646 -32.98 -0.69 -10.59
C THR A 646 -33.48 0.74 -10.44
N ILE A 647 -33.04 1.66 -11.29
CA ILE A 647 -33.33 3.09 -11.17
C ILE A 647 -34.70 3.44 -11.74
N ASN A 648 -35.02 3.00 -12.96
CA ASN A 648 -36.27 3.40 -13.62
C ASN A 648 -37.45 2.55 -13.13
N ASN A 649 -37.23 1.25 -12.93
CA ASN A 649 -38.31 0.30 -12.64
C ASN A 649 -38.31 -0.25 -11.21
N GLN A 650 -37.34 0.09 -10.36
CA GLN A 650 -37.25 -0.35 -8.96
C GLN A 650 -37.19 -1.88 -8.72
N TYR A 651 -36.83 -2.67 -9.72
CA TYR A 651 -36.50 -4.09 -9.59
C TYR A 651 -35.09 -4.29 -9.02
N GLN A 652 -34.87 -3.85 -7.79
CA GLN A 652 -33.55 -3.82 -7.14
C GLN A 652 -32.93 -5.22 -6.96
N SER A 653 -33.69 -6.16 -6.42
CA SER A 653 -33.25 -7.55 -6.19
C SER A 653 -32.91 -8.29 -7.49
N ILE A 654 -33.74 -8.13 -8.52
CA ILE A 654 -33.48 -8.76 -9.82
C ILE A 654 -32.28 -8.10 -10.50
N GLY A 655 -32.19 -6.76 -10.46
CA GLY A 655 -31.02 -6.03 -10.95
C GLY A 655 -29.73 -6.48 -10.27
N ALA A 656 -29.76 -6.71 -8.95
CA ALA A 656 -28.64 -7.25 -8.20
C ALA A 656 -28.29 -8.70 -8.62
N ALA A 657 -29.29 -9.55 -8.84
CA ALA A 657 -29.06 -10.92 -9.34
C ALA A 657 -28.43 -10.92 -10.74
N VAL A 658 -28.91 -10.07 -11.65
CA VAL A 658 -28.34 -9.87 -12.98
C VAL A 658 -26.88 -9.40 -12.86
N SER A 659 -26.59 -8.39 -12.03
CA SER A 659 -25.22 -7.92 -11.77
C SER A 659 -24.28 -9.05 -11.35
N ILE A 660 -24.69 -9.92 -10.42
CA ILE A 660 -23.84 -11.02 -9.93
C ILE A 660 -23.58 -12.06 -11.01
N VAL A 661 -24.62 -12.50 -11.74
CA VAL A 661 -24.48 -13.48 -12.83
C VAL A 661 -23.48 -12.96 -13.87
N ILE A 662 -23.59 -11.68 -14.22
CA ILE A 662 -22.71 -11.02 -15.17
C ILE A 662 -21.29 -10.89 -14.62
N SER A 663 -21.12 -10.43 -13.38
CA SER A 663 -19.79 -10.28 -12.78
C SER A 663 -19.07 -11.61 -12.70
N VAL A 664 -19.75 -12.70 -12.31
CA VAL A 664 -19.17 -14.05 -12.29
C VAL A 664 -18.81 -14.53 -13.68
N GLY A 665 -19.70 -14.36 -14.67
CA GLY A 665 -19.43 -14.72 -16.06
C GLY A 665 -18.25 -13.96 -16.65
N LEU A 666 -18.18 -12.65 -16.40
CA LEU A 666 -17.09 -11.80 -16.87
C LEU A 666 -15.77 -12.11 -16.17
N MET A 667 -15.77 -12.34 -14.84
CA MET A 667 -14.58 -12.78 -14.11
C MET A 667 -14.06 -14.12 -14.65
N PHE A 668 -14.96 -15.07 -14.96
CA PHE A 668 -14.59 -16.35 -15.54
C PHE A 668 -13.95 -16.18 -16.93
N ILE A 669 -14.54 -15.38 -17.82
CA ILE A 669 -14.00 -15.10 -19.16
C ILE A 669 -12.65 -14.37 -19.06
N ALA A 670 -12.55 -13.35 -18.21
CA ALA A 670 -11.31 -12.62 -17.97
C ALA A 670 -10.21 -13.54 -17.42
N PHE A 671 -10.54 -14.40 -16.45
CA PHE A 671 -9.62 -15.41 -15.91
C PHE A 671 -9.10 -16.35 -17.01
N LEU A 672 -9.98 -16.87 -17.89
CA LEU A 672 -9.56 -17.68 -19.03
C LEU A 672 -8.66 -16.89 -19.99
N GLY A 673 -8.97 -15.62 -20.26
CA GLY A 673 -8.15 -14.73 -21.07
C GLY A 673 -6.73 -14.55 -20.51
N TYR A 674 -6.63 -14.19 -19.22
CA TYR A 674 -5.34 -14.03 -18.55
C TYR A 674 -4.56 -15.34 -18.48
N LYS A 675 -5.21 -16.45 -18.07
CA LYS A 675 -4.58 -17.78 -17.98
C LYS A 675 -4.00 -18.25 -19.31
N ASN A 676 -4.65 -17.96 -20.42
CA ASN A 676 -4.23 -18.43 -21.75
C ASN A 676 -3.22 -17.51 -22.45
N THR A 677 -2.99 -16.30 -21.93
CA THR A 677 -2.06 -15.34 -22.51
C THR A 677 -0.61 -15.74 -22.21
N LYS A 678 0.24 -15.84 -23.24
CA LYS A 678 1.67 -16.18 -23.08
C LYS A 678 2.42 -15.20 -22.18
N ALA A 679 2.08 -13.91 -22.23
CA ALA A 679 2.65 -12.89 -21.35
C ALA A 679 2.56 -13.25 -19.86
N PHE A 680 1.44 -13.83 -19.43
CA PHE A 680 1.23 -14.24 -18.04
C PHE A 680 1.88 -15.60 -17.70
N LYS A 681 2.17 -16.42 -18.71
CA LYS A 681 2.87 -17.71 -18.55
C LYS A 681 4.40 -17.55 -18.53
N GLU A 682 4.92 -16.62 -19.33
CA GLU A 682 6.35 -16.42 -19.57
C GLU A 682 6.98 -15.36 -18.64
N GLU A 683 6.20 -14.49 -17.96
CA GLU A 683 6.68 -13.68 -16.82
C GLU A 683 7.16 -14.51 -15.61
N ARG A 684 7.06 -15.85 -15.67
CA ARG A 684 7.56 -16.79 -14.66
C ARG A 684 8.90 -17.46 -15.01
N LEU A 685 9.59 -17.00 -16.03
CA LEU A 685 11.00 -17.34 -16.32
C LEU A 685 11.88 -16.12 -16.06
#